data_AF-A0A917B5C3-F1
#
_entry.id   AF-A0A917B5C3-F1
#
_cell.length_a   1.000
_cell.length_b   1.000
_cell.length_c   1.000
_cell.angle_alpha   90.00
_cell.angle_beta   90.00
_cell.angle_gamma   90.00
#
_symmetry.space_group_name_H-M   'P 1'
#
loop_
_entity.id
_entity.type
_entity.pdbx_description
1 polymer ?
#
loop_
_entity_poly.entity_id
_entity_poly.type
_entity_poly.pdbx_seq_one_letter_code
_entity_poly.pdbx_strand_id
1 'polypeptide(L)'
;MPELRPTTLTVTTRTEVLPGRQLPSYLIDLQPASPSRPVIWGESELAALIAAVPTTGEFDAVVLIGSPGTFAAGADLSSMSGIGDHAEAVRVAGRGFDAIEAITGIPSPTFTVLTGAARGGGLELALSAATVFARPDAGPFALPEVGLGLLPGWGGSAAVARRAGQAAALDIAVRQPLRGGAGTPIARAVELGLIDAVIPAPADDPAGWDAAWRQWVGAALAAADDSDTTTGTGTGTGTGTAASTSDNTPETSRAAAATTTAPTTGTATTPSATDPAFATALADPRPAVRLAAQLVLDVPTSTPAEVRAATTAAFADALMTNEARASMYSRELVRSRSKKPKAGAEATAAGGTAVRTAGVVGAGLMASQLATLLIQFGRIPVTITDLDDARVEKGIAAVRDRLDRLSSRGKIAADDLPELKALISGTTDVSALADADFVIEAVFENLQVKRGVFANLEKHLSPTALLATNTSSLSIDQLAEGLAHPERVVGFHVFNPVGTVPLLEVVRGTRTSDETVETATSLARRLDRVPVLVADKPGFVVNRLLTRMYSVVLGAVDDGLPIEAADAALAPLALPMTPIALLQFVGPAVQLHVCETMAEAYPDRFRVPQCLANLVEHDVRELLTRDARLTDSAREYFVAATAPAVTSTSASASAAAASTATPAATTSTLTEGAPAAAVTPSAASATVSTPEFAPENSPEPPADLLTAVLDAWAEEAAIMLDEGAAHSAEDIDLCMILGANYPPHLGGLTPLLDRTGAAERMTGLRFHPAGVASLPA
;
A
#
# COMPACT_ATOMS: atom_id res chain seq x y z
N MET A 1 -1.81 -20.24 30.50
CA MET A 1 -1.42 -21.09 29.35
C MET A 1 -1.75 -20.28 28.10
N PRO A 2 -0.83 -20.08 27.14
CA PRO A 2 -1.24 -19.51 25.88
C PRO A 2 -2.04 -20.60 25.16
N GLU A 3 -3.31 -20.33 24.88
CA GLU A 3 -4.12 -21.16 23.99
C GLU A 3 -3.40 -21.21 22.63
N LEU A 4 -2.94 -22.41 22.26
CA LEU A 4 -2.54 -22.72 20.89
C LEU A 4 -3.72 -22.32 19.99
N ARG A 5 -3.52 -21.30 19.15
CA ARG A 5 -4.54 -20.88 18.18
C ARG A 5 -4.88 -22.09 17.30
N PRO A 6 -6.16 -22.38 17.01
CA PRO A 6 -6.52 -23.53 16.18
C PRO A 6 -5.90 -23.39 14.78
N THR A 7 -5.34 -24.49 14.29
CA THR A 7 -4.72 -24.67 12.97
C THR A 7 -5.60 -24.06 11.88
N THR A 8 -5.01 -23.29 10.97
CA THR A 8 -5.77 -22.56 9.93
C THR A 8 -5.92 -23.35 8.64
N LEU A 9 -5.24 -24.50 8.55
CA LEU A 9 -5.22 -25.39 7.39
C LEU A 9 -5.37 -26.85 7.86
N THR A 10 -6.18 -27.60 7.13
CA THR A 10 -6.28 -29.05 7.24
C THR A 10 -5.75 -29.67 5.95
N VAL A 11 -4.81 -30.59 6.08
CA VAL A 11 -4.29 -31.39 4.97
C VAL A 11 -5.00 -32.73 5.01
N THR A 12 -5.73 -33.07 3.96
CA THR A 12 -6.38 -34.39 3.82
C THR A 12 -5.91 -35.08 2.56
N THR A 13 -5.76 -36.41 2.65
CA THR A 13 -5.38 -37.24 1.51
C THR A 13 -6.52 -38.15 1.10
N ARG A 14 -6.68 -38.33 -0.21
CA ARG A 14 -7.57 -39.33 -0.79
C ARG A 14 -6.97 -39.89 -2.06
N THR A 15 -7.41 -41.07 -2.45
CA THR A 15 -6.97 -41.72 -3.70
C THR A 15 -8.16 -41.82 -4.64
N GLU A 16 -7.94 -41.50 -5.91
CA GLU A 16 -8.98 -41.55 -6.95
C GLU A 16 -8.38 -42.06 -8.26
N VAL A 17 -9.10 -42.91 -8.99
CA VAL A 17 -8.71 -43.27 -10.36
C VAL A 17 -9.24 -42.20 -11.30
N LEU A 18 -8.33 -41.40 -11.87
CA LEU A 18 -8.69 -40.29 -12.74
C LEU A 18 -9.21 -40.78 -14.11
N PRO A 19 -9.98 -39.97 -14.84
CA PRO A 19 -10.49 -40.33 -16.15
C PRO A 19 -9.38 -40.79 -17.11
N GLY A 20 -9.55 -41.96 -17.72
CA GLY A 20 -8.59 -42.55 -18.66
C GLY A 20 -7.39 -43.23 -18.00
N ARG A 21 -7.37 -43.37 -16.68
CA ARG A 21 -6.29 -44.00 -15.91
C ARG A 21 -6.67 -45.37 -15.35
N GLN A 22 -5.66 -46.18 -15.02
CA GLN A 22 -5.84 -47.51 -14.40
C GLN A 22 -5.32 -47.56 -12.97
N LEU A 23 -4.23 -46.85 -12.68
CA LEU A 23 -3.71 -46.72 -11.33
C LEU A 23 -4.36 -45.51 -10.63
N PRO A 24 -4.47 -45.53 -9.29
CA PRO A 24 -4.96 -44.39 -8.56
C PRO A 24 -3.97 -43.22 -8.64
N SER A 25 -4.48 -42.00 -8.53
CA SER A 25 -3.71 -40.81 -8.20
C SER A 25 -3.94 -40.44 -6.72
N TYR A 26 -2.92 -39.91 -6.07
CA TYR A 26 -3.02 -39.36 -4.71
C TYR A 26 -3.39 -37.89 -4.77
N LEU A 27 -4.50 -37.51 -4.15
CA LEU A 27 -4.99 -36.16 -4.07
C LEU A 27 -4.71 -35.63 -2.67
N ILE A 28 -3.96 -34.53 -2.58
CA ILE A 28 -3.65 -33.82 -1.34
C ILE A 28 -4.50 -32.54 -1.36
N ASP A 29 -5.60 -32.56 -0.62
CA ASP A 29 -6.51 -31.43 -0.51
C ASP A 29 -6.05 -30.50 0.64
N LEU A 30 -5.85 -29.22 0.30
CA LEU A 30 -5.48 -28.13 1.19
C LEU A 30 -6.73 -27.32 1.53
N GLN A 31 -7.31 -27.58 2.71
CA GLN A 31 -8.57 -26.97 3.14
C GLN A 31 -8.35 -25.97 4.29
N PRO A 32 -8.82 -24.71 4.21
CA PRO A 32 -8.77 -23.82 5.35
C PRO A 32 -9.70 -24.34 6.44
N ALA A 33 -9.31 -24.19 7.70
CA ALA A 33 -10.16 -24.56 8.84
C ALA A 33 -11.47 -23.73 8.92
N SER A 34 -11.52 -22.59 8.23
CA SER A 34 -12.73 -21.78 8.02
C SER A 34 -12.63 -21.06 6.67
N PRO A 35 -13.68 -21.02 5.84
CA PRO A 35 -13.66 -20.36 4.52
C PRO A 35 -13.24 -18.88 4.56
N SER A 36 -13.43 -18.23 5.71
CA SER A 36 -13.12 -16.82 5.94
C SER A 36 -11.72 -16.54 6.52
N ARG A 37 -10.92 -17.58 6.82
CA ARG A 37 -9.59 -17.42 7.41
C ARG A 37 -8.48 -17.69 6.38
N PRO A 38 -7.42 -16.89 6.37
CA PRO A 38 -6.26 -17.16 5.53
C PRO A 38 -5.60 -18.48 5.94
N VAL A 39 -5.16 -19.25 4.95
CA VAL A 39 -4.37 -20.48 5.11
C VAL A 39 -2.95 -20.10 5.50
N ILE A 40 -2.54 -20.33 6.75
CA ILE A 40 -1.20 -20.02 7.24
C ILE A 40 -0.45 -21.32 7.51
N TRP A 41 0.79 -21.41 7.01
CA TRP A 41 1.66 -22.56 7.25
C TRP A 41 2.44 -22.42 8.54
N GLY A 42 2.12 -23.28 9.51
CA GLY A 42 2.88 -23.52 10.72
C GLY A 42 3.68 -24.82 10.65
N GLU A 43 4.41 -25.12 11.73
CA GLU A 43 5.18 -26.36 11.86
C GLU A 43 4.32 -27.62 11.74
N SER A 44 3.15 -27.63 12.39
CA SER A 44 2.20 -28.75 12.32
C SER A 44 1.67 -28.99 10.91
N GLU A 45 1.34 -27.92 10.19
CA GLU A 45 0.79 -27.96 8.84
C GLU A 45 1.83 -28.46 7.83
N LEU A 46 3.07 -28.01 7.93
CA LEU A 46 4.17 -28.49 7.08
C LEU A 46 4.46 -29.97 7.35
N ALA A 47 4.49 -30.38 8.62
CA ALA A 47 4.66 -31.79 8.97
C ALA A 47 3.50 -32.66 8.44
N ALA A 48 2.26 -32.16 8.51
CA ALA A 48 1.09 -32.83 7.96
C ALA A 48 1.16 -32.96 6.43
N LEU A 49 1.66 -31.94 5.73
CA LEU A 49 1.89 -31.99 4.29
C LEU A 49 2.94 -33.04 3.92
N ILE A 50 4.09 -33.07 4.62
CA ILE A 50 5.13 -34.08 4.37
C ILE A 50 4.58 -35.49 4.62
N ALA A 51 3.82 -35.69 5.71
CA ALA A 51 3.20 -36.98 6.02
C ALA A 51 2.12 -37.41 5.00
N ALA A 52 1.53 -36.45 4.28
CA ALA A 52 0.54 -36.69 3.23
C ALA A 52 1.17 -37.17 1.91
N VAL A 53 2.47 -36.95 1.70
CA VAL A 53 3.16 -37.37 0.48
C VAL A 53 3.31 -38.91 0.47
N PRO A 54 2.86 -39.60 -0.59
CA PRO A 54 3.00 -41.05 -0.69
C PRO A 54 4.47 -41.44 -0.87
N THR A 55 4.98 -42.33 0.00
CA THR A 55 6.37 -42.83 -0.04
C THR A 55 6.50 -44.24 -0.61
N THR A 56 5.40 -44.98 -0.72
CA THR A 56 5.35 -46.36 -1.23
C THR A 56 4.04 -46.62 -1.98
N GLY A 57 4.06 -47.54 -2.94
CA GLY A 57 2.89 -47.98 -3.70
C GLY A 57 2.92 -47.53 -5.16
N GLU A 58 2.12 -48.19 -6.00
CA GLU A 58 1.96 -47.83 -7.42
C GLU A 58 0.80 -46.84 -7.58
N PHE A 59 1.10 -45.68 -8.16
CA PHE A 59 0.14 -44.62 -8.44
C PHE A 59 0.57 -43.81 -9.67
N ASP A 60 -0.42 -43.28 -10.39
CA ASP A 60 -0.20 -42.53 -11.63
C ASP A 60 0.31 -41.12 -11.39
N ALA A 61 -0.13 -40.47 -10.30
CA ALA A 61 0.22 -39.07 -10.03
C ALA A 61 -0.01 -38.66 -8.58
N VAL A 62 0.57 -37.53 -8.20
CA VAL A 62 0.20 -36.76 -7.01
C VAL A 62 -0.36 -35.40 -7.42
N VAL A 63 -1.52 -35.03 -6.88
CA VAL A 63 -2.24 -33.79 -7.23
C VAL A 63 -2.47 -32.96 -5.96
N LEU A 64 -1.92 -31.75 -5.93
CA LEU A 64 -2.17 -30.75 -4.90
C LEU A 64 -3.39 -29.91 -5.28
N ILE A 65 -4.38 -29.84 -4.39
CA ILE A 65 -5.66 -29.16 -4.67
C ILE A 65 -5.91 -28.14 -3.56
N GLY A 66 -6.12 -26.88 -3.94
CA GLY A 66 -6.45 -25.81 -3.00
C GLY A 66 -7.94 -25.69 -2.71
N SER A 67 -8.29 -24.68 -1.92
CA SER A 67 -9.68 -24.30 -1.66
C SER A 67 -10.15 -23.13 -2.51
N PRO A 68 -11.47 -22.97 -2.73
CA PRO A 68 -12.01 -21.79 -3.40
C PRO A 68 -11.57 -20.50 -2.69
N GLY A 69 -11.16 -19.50 -3.46
CA GLY A 69 -10.73 -18.18 -2.96
C GLY A 69 -9.23 -18.06 -2.62
N THR A 70 -8.63 -19.04 -1.93
CA THR A 70 -7.17 -19.07 -1.64
C THR A 70 -6.66 -20.49 -1.76
N PHE A 71 -5.64 -20.70 -2.62
CA PHE A 71 -4.96 -21.99 -2.74
C PHE A 71 -4.15 -22.26 -1.47
N ALA A 72 -3.25 -21.34 -1.14
CA ALA A 72 -2.50 -21.29 0.10
C ALA A 72 -1.91 -19.88 0.29
N ALA A 73 -1.79 -19.41 1.54
CA ALA A 73 -1.07 -18.18 1.85
C ALA A 73 0.33 -18.48 2.40
N GLY A 74 1.00 -17.46 2.95
CA GLY A 74 2.38 -17.56 3.45
C GLY A 74 2.51 -18.19 4.83
N ALA A 75 3.74 -18.24 5.32
CA ALA A 75 4.08 -18.76 6.64
C ALA A 75 3.62 -17.86 7.81
N ASP A 76 3.48 -18.43 9.01
CA ASP A 76 3.09 -17.68 10.21
C ASP A 76 4.24 -16.80 10.73
N LEU A 77 4.24 -15.52 10.33
CA LEU A 77 5.22 -14.54 10.80
C LEU A 77 5.16 -14.30 12.32
N SER A 78 4.02 -14.55 12.98
CA SER A 78 3.91 -14.35 14.43
C SER A 78 4.76 -15.33 15.22
N SER A 79 4.88 -16.58 14.72
CA SER A 79 5.77 -17.59 15.29
C SER A 79 7.25 -17.26 15.14
N MET A 80 7.60 -16.42 14.15
CA MET A 80 8.99 -16.04 13.86
C MET A 80 9.45 -14.83 14.68
N SER A 81 8.51 -14.03 15.20
CA SER A 81 8.79 -12.80 15.93
C SER A 81 9.63 -12.98 17.21
N GLY A 82 9.65 -14.19 17.78
CA GLY A 82 10.44 -14.54 18.97
C GLY A 82 11.79 -15.20 18.71
N ILE A 83 12.11 -15.53 17.45
CA ILE A 83 13.35 -16.24 17.10
C ILE A 83 14.53 -15.28 17.27
N GLY A 84 15.39 -15.50 18.26
CA GLY A 84 16.61 -14.72 18.51
C GLY A 84 17.91 -15.43 18.15
N ASP A 85 17.84 -16.70 17.76
CA ASP A 85 19.00 -17.52 17.40
C ASP A 85 19.04 -17.72 15.86
N HIS A 86 20.20 -17.43 15.26
CA HIS A 86 20.37 -17.57 13.81
C HIS A 86 20.24 -19.04 13.38
N ALA A 87 20.79 -19.98 14.15
CA ALA A 87 20.69 -21.40 13.81
C ALA A 87 19.22 -21.89 13.88
N GLU A 88 18.42 -21.35 14.79
CA GLU A 88 16.97 -21.56 14.82
C GLU A 88 16.28 -20.98 13.59
N ALA A 89 16.62 -19.76 13.18
CA ALA A 89 16.09 -19.15 11.96
C ALA A 89 16.37 -20.01 10.71
N VAL A 90 17.59 -20.55 10.57
CA VAL A 90 17.94 -21.48 9.48
C VAL A 90 17.10 -22.76 9.55
N ARG A 91 16.93 -23.35 10.75
CA ARG A 91 16.09 -24.54 10.93
C ARG A 91 14.65 -24.30 10.54
N VAL A 92 14.08 -23.15 10.90
CA VAL A 92 12.69 -22.79 10.57
C VAL A 92 12.52 -22.62 9.06
N ALA A 93 13.46 -21.95 8.38
CA ALA A 93 13.46 -21.85 6.92
C ALA A 93 13.57 -23.22 6.24
N GLY A 94 14.44 -24.09 6.77
CA GLY A 94 14.68 -25.44 6.25
C GLY A 94 13.43 -26.32 6.20
N ARG A 95 12.51 -26.19 7.17
CA ARG A 95 11.28 -27.00 7.22
C ARG A 95 10.36 -26.82 6.02
N GLY A 96 10.29 -25.60 5.49
CA GLY A 96 9.51 -25.36 4.27
C GLY A 96 10.16 -26.01 3.06
N PHE A 97 11.50 -25.92 2.95
CA PHE A 97 12.24 -26.69 1.94
C PHE A 97 12.02 -28.18 2.07
N ASP A 98 12.00 -28.74 3.27
CA ASP A 98 11.75 -30.18 3.47
C ASP A 98 10.37 -30.58 2.89
N ALA A 99 9.35 -29.72 3.00
CA ALA A 99 8.05 -29.95 2.38
C ALA A 99 8.08 -29.82 0.84
N ILE A 100 8.82 -28.85 0.30
CA ILE A 100 9.01 -28.70 -1.15
C ILE A 100 9.79 -29.88 -1.73
N GLU A 101 10.85 -30.33 -1.05
CA GLU A 101 11.66 -31.49 -1.45
C GLU A 101 10.89 -32.80 -1.37
N ALA A 102 9.98 -32.94 -0.39
CA ALA A 102 9.07 -34.09 -0.33
C ALA A 102 8.22 -34.20 -1.60
N ILE A 103 7.80 -33.07 -2.20
CA ILE A 103 6.99 -33.04 -3.42
C ILE A 103 7.85 -33.19 -4.68
N THR A 104 8.95 -32.44 -4.78
CA THR A 104 9.83 -32.49 -5.97
C THR A 104 10.61 -33.80 -6.08
N GLY A 105 10.78 -34.52 -4.98
CA GLY A 105 11.37 -35.86 -4.94
C GLY A 105 10.45 -36.99 -5.37
N ILE A 106 9.17 -36.72 -5.66
CA ILE A 106 8.21 -37.74 -6.13
C ILE A 106 8.61 -38.15 -7.56
N PRO A 107 8.83 -39.44 -7.84
CA PRO A 107 9.22 -39.89 -9.17
C PRO A 107 8.07 -39.89 -10.18
N SER A 108 6.82 -40.01 -9.71
CA SER A 108 5.62 -39.93 -10.53
C SER A 108 5.26 -38.47 -10.86
N PRO A 109 4.52 -38.22 -11.96
CA PRO A 109 4.02 -36.88 -12.30
C PRO A 109 3.31 -36.17 -11.14
N THR A 110 3.64 -34.89 -10.94
CA THR A 110 3.05 -34.04 -9.90
C THR A 110 2.30 -32.87 -10.52
N PHE A 111 1.10 -32.61 -10.00
CA PHE A 111 0.22 -31.55 -10.46
C PHE A 111 -0.18 -30.62 -9.32
N THR A 112 -0.26 -29.32 -9.61
CA THR A 112 -0.99 -28.34 -8.79
C THR A 112 -2.24 -27.91 -9.52
N VAL A 113 -3.40 -27.97 -8.84
CA VAL A 113 -4.67 -27.43 -9.32
C VAL A 113 -5.03 -26.20 -8.48
N LEU A 114 -4.81 -25.02 -9.04
CA LEU A 114 -5.02 -23.73 -8.39
C LEU A 114 -6.48 -23.29 -8.48
N THR A 115 -7.11 -23.21 -7.33
CA THR A 115 -8.52 -22.83 -7.14
C THR A 115 -8.72 -21.39 -6.66
N GLY A 116 -7.63 -20.71 -6.29
CA GLY A 116 -7.64 -19.38 -5.69
C GLY A 116 -6.26 -18.73 -5.70
N ALA A 117 -6.12 -17.61 -4.99
CA ALA A 117 -4.83 -16.90 -4.93
C ALA A 117 -3.73 -17.77 -4.29
N ALA A 118 -2.51 -17.71 -4.83
CA ALA A 118 -1.32 -18.34 -4.26
C ALA A 118 -0.30 -17.25 -3.88
N ARG A 119 0.03 -17.14 -2.59
CA ARG A 119 0.91 -16.07 -2.09
C ARG A 119 1.96 -16.60 -1.13
N GLY A 120 3.17 -16.05 -1.22
CA GLY A 120 4.32 -16.46 -0.40
C GLY A 120 4.57 -17.96 -0.52
N GLY A 121 4.77 -18.63 0.61
CA GLY A 121 4.91 -20.09 0.67
C GLY A 121 3.84 -20.89 -0.09
N GLY A 122 2.62 -20.36 -0.23
CA GLY A 122 1.58 -21.00 -1.06
C GLY A 122 1.89 -20.99 -2.55
N LEU A 123 2.57 -19.97 -3.07
CA LEU A 123 3.09 -19.95 -4.43
C LEU A 123 4.34 -20.85 -4.57
N GLU A 124 5.20 -20.86 -3.57
CA GLU A 124 6.38 -21.75 -3.55
C GLU A 124 5.94 -23.22 -3.63
N LEU A 125 4.90 -23.58 -2.87
CA LEU A 125 4.26 -24.89 -2.92
C LEU A 125 3.61 -25.15 -4.29
N ALA A 126 2.86 -24.20 -4.83
CA ALA A 126 2.20 -24.36 -6.12
C ALA A 126 3.21 -24.67 -7.25
N LEU A 127 4.37 -24.01 -7.22
CA LEU A 127 5.45 -24.18 -8.20
C LEU A 127 6.37 -25.37 -7.92
N SER A 128 6.15 -26.10 -6.81
CA SER A 128 6.89 -27.34 -6.52
C SER A 128 6.44 -28.53 -7.38
N ALA A 129 5.20 -28.50 -7.88
CA ALA A 129 4.71 -29.50 -8.83
C ALA A 129 5.28 -29.24 -10.22
N ALA A 130 5.46 -30.32 -10.99
CA ALA A 130 5.94 -30.24 -12.37
C ALA A 130 4.94 -29.47 -13.25
N THR A 131 3.65 -29.78 -13.12
CA THR A 131 2.57 -29.16 -13.91
C THR A 131 1.62 -28.35 -13.03
N VAL A 132 1.27 -27.13 -13.47
CA VAL A 132 0.42 -26.19 -12.75
C VAL A 132 -0.77 -25.81 -13.63
N PHE A 133 -1.97 -26.18 -13.19
CA PHE A 133 -3.23 -25.75 -13.78
C PHE A 133 -3.93 -24.73 -12.91
N ALA A 134 -4.64 -23.79 -13.52
CA ALA A 134 -5.38 -22.76 -12.80
C ALA A 134 -6.84 -22.65 -13.23
N ARG A 135 -7.68 -22.30 -12.26
CA ARG A 135 -9.06 -21.85 -12.50
C ARG A 135 -9.04 -20.45 -13.14
N PRO A 136 -9.99 -20.11 -14.03
CA PRO A 136 -9.99 -18.82 -14.73
C PRO A 136 -10.10 -17.59 -13.80
N ASP A 137 -10.79 -17.76 -12.67
CA ASP A 137 -11.02 -16.74 -11.63
C ASP A 137 -10.01 -16.83 -10.46
N ALA A 138 -8.95 -17.64 -10.57
CA ALA A 138 -7.95 -17.74 -9.52
C ALA A 138 -7.32 -16.36 -9.28
N GLY A 139 -7.07 -16.04 -8.00
CA GLY A 139 -6.46 -14.78 -7.62
C GLY A 139 -4.98 -14.70 -8.05
N PRO A 140 -4.37 -13.50 -8.02
CA PRO A 140 -3.01 -13.28 -8.51
C PRO A 140 -1.95 -14.00 -7.65
N PHE A 141 -0.81 -14.29 -8.28
CA PHE A 141 0.38 -14.85 -7.65
C PHE A 141 1.24 -13.77 -7.02
N ALA A 142 1.82 -14.03 -5.85
CA ALA A 142 2.75 -13.07 -5.25
C ALA A 142 3.79 -13.75 -4.37
N LEU A 143 4.99 -13.17 -4.32
CA LEU A 143 6.03 -13.43 -3.31
C LEU A 143 6.23 -12.15 -2.49
N PRO A 144 5.36 -11.84 -1.51
CA PRO A 144 5.33 -10.54 -0.83
C PRO A 144 6.47 -10.31 0.18
N GLU A 145 7.32 -11.30 0.44
CA GLU A 145 8.24 -11.36 1.58
C GLU A 145 9.24 -10.21 1.63
N VAL A 146 9.76 -9.76 0.48
CA VAL A 146 10.73 -8.66 0.41
C VAL A 146 10.14 -7.33 0.90
N GLY A 147 8.84 -7.11 0.70
CA GLY A 147 8.15 -5.94 1.27
C GLY A 147 8.08 -5.94 2.80
N LEU A 148 8.48 -7.03 3.44
CA LEU A 148 8.47 -7.25 4.89
C LEU A 148 9.88 -7.32 5.48
N GLY A 149 10.91 -7.02 4.70
CA GLY A 149 12.29 -7.25 5.10
C GLY A 149 12.67 -8.73 5.20
N LEU A 150 11.92 -9.63 4.54
CA LEU A 150 12.19 -11.07 4.49
C LEU A 150 12.42 -11.54 3.05
N LEU A 151 12.66 -12.84 2.86
CA LEU A 151 12.81 -13.45 1.54
C LEU A 151 11.81 -14.60 1.36
N PRO A 152 11.44 -14.95 0.12
CA PRO A 152 10.80 -16.24 -0.17
C PRO A 152 11.69 -17.37 0.34
N GLY A 153 11.22 -18.08 1.35
CA GLY A 153 12.06 -18.92 2.21
C GLY A 153 12.17 -20.36 1.75
N TRP A 154 11.36 -20.80 0.79
CA TRP A 154 11.23 -22.20 0.35
C TRP A 154 11.67 -22.39 -1.12
N GLY A 155 12.41 -21.43 -1.67
CA GLY A 155 12.98 -21.49 -3.01
C GLY A 155 12.10 -20.90 -4.12
N GLY A 156 11.04 -20.16 -3.77
CA GLY A 156 10.11 -19.54 -4.72
C GLY A 156 10.77 -18.68 -5.78
N SER A 157 11.70 -17.82 -5.40
CA SER A 157 12.46 -16.98 -6.35
C SER A 157 13.23 -17.82 -7.36
N ALA A 158 13.80 -18.95 -6.92
CA ALA A 158 14.50 -19.89 -7.79
C ALA A 158 13.54 -20.66 -8.71
N ALA A 159 12.38 -21.07 -8.20
CA ALA A 159 11.35 -21.73 -8.99
C ALA A 159 10.83 -20.80 -10.11
N VAL A 160 10.54 -19.54 -9.79
CA VAL A 160 10.14 -18.53 -10.78
C VAL A 160 11.27 -18.30 -11.79
N ALA A 161 12.53 -18.18 -11.34
CA ALA A 161 13.66 -17.95 -12.24
C ALA A 161 13.88 -19.11 -13.22
N ARG A 162 13.71 -20.36 -12.76
CA ARG A 162 13.83 -21.55 -13.62
C ARG A 162 12.68 -21.67 -14.63
N ARG A 163 11.46 -21.27 -14.27
CA ARG A 163 10.28 -21.37 -15.16
C ARG A 163 10.12 -20.17 -16.11
N ALA A 164 10.34 -18.96 -15.60
CA ALA A 164 10.01 -17.70 -16.29
C ALA A 164 11.23 -16.77 -16.52
N GLY A 165 12.42 -17.18 -16.10
CA GLY A 165 13.66 -16.40 -16.22
C GLY A 165 13.90 -15.43 -15.05
N GLN A 166 15.16 -15.00 -14.92
CA GLN A 166 15.63 -14.18 -13.79
C GLN A 166 14.97 -12.79 -13.73
N ALA A 167 14.67 -12.18 -14.89
CA ALA A 167 13.99 -10.89 -14.92
C ALA A 167 12.57 -10.96 -14.34
N ALA A 168 11.82 -12.04 -14.63
CA ALA A 168 10.50 -12.28 -14.05
C ALA A 168 10.60 -12.57 -12.55
N ALA A 169 11.62 -13.32 -12.12
CA ALA A 169 11.86 -13.58 -10.70
C ALA A 169 12.21 -12.32 -9.91
N LEU A 170 13.06 -11.44 -10.45
CA LEU A 170 13.36 -10.14 -9.83
C LEU A 170 12.09 -9.27 -9.74
N ASP A 171 11.28 -9.24 -10.79
CA ASP A 171 10.04 -8.48 -10.76
C ASP A 171 9.06 -9.01 -9.70
N ILE A 172 8.78 -10.32 -9.70
CA ILE A 172 7.79 -10.94 -8.81
C ILE A 172 8.24 -10.98 -7.35
N ALA A 173 9.51 -11.31 -7.08
CA ALA A 173 10.02 -11.49 -5.72
C ALA A 173 10.53 -10.19 -5.09
N VAL A 174 10.92 -9.19 -5.89
CA VAL A 174 11.56 -7.97 -5.38
C VAL A 174 10.76 -6.72 -5.75
N ARG A 175 10.56 -6.41 -7.03
CA ARG A 175 9.98 -5.11 -7.43
C ARG A 175 8.48 -5.00 -7.13
N GLN A 176 7.69 -6.05 -7.37
CA GLN A 176 6.26 -6.05 -7.09
C GLN A 176 5.93 -5.86 -5.59
N PRO A 177 6.60 -6.56 -4.64
CA PRO A 177 6.41 -6.31 -3.20
C PRO A 177 6.67 -4.87 -2.78
N LEU A 178 7.71 -4.23 -3.36
CA LEU A 178 8.05 -2.85 -3.07
C LEU A 178 7.02 -1.84 -3.60
N ARG A 179 6.20 -2.24 -4.58
CA ARG A 179 5.10 -1.45 -5.16
C ARG A 179 3.73 -1.79 -4.55
N GLY A 180 3.71 -2.43 -3.38
CA GLY A 180 2.47 -2.78 -2.67
C GLY A 180 1.90 -4.16 -2.99
N GLY A 181 2.60 -4.99 -3.77
CA GLY A 181 2.34 -6.44 -3.82
C GLY A 181 0.99 -6.85 -4.41
N ALA A 182 0.48 -6.11 -5.40
CA ALA A 182 -0.77 -6.45 -6.09
C ALA A 182 -0.77 -7.89 -6.64
N GLY A 183 0.42 -8.41 -6.95
CA GLY A 183 0.65 -9.75 -7.48
C GLY A 183 0.51 -9.80 -9.00
N THR A 184 0.97 -10.89 -9.57
CA THR A 184 0.91 -11.21 -11.00
C THR A 184 -0.45 -11.84 -11.33
N PRO A 185 -1.29 -11.19 -12.16
CA PRO A 185 -2.56 -11.78 -12.60
C PRO A 185 -2.36 -13.09 -13.35
N ILE A 186 -3.36 -13.98 -13.31
CA ILE A 186 -3.31 -15.31 -13.94
C ILE A 186 -2.96 -15.24 -15.42
N ALA A 187 -3.56 -14.32 -16.17
CA ALA A 187 -3.24 -14.12 -17.59
C ALA A 187 -1.75 -13.86 -17.82
N ARG A 188 -1.14 -13.00 -16.99
CA ARG A 188 0.29 -12.71 -17.06
C ARG A 188 1.14 -13.90 -16.60
N ALA A 189 0.69 -14.64 -15.59
CA ALA A 189 1.39 -15.84 -15.12
C ALA A 189 1.43 -16.95 -16.20
N VAL A 190 0.37 -17.08 -17.01
CA VAL A 190 0.35 -17.96 -18.19
C VAL A 190 1.36 -17.50 -19.25
N GLU A 191 1.35 -16.21 -19.60
CA GLU A 191 2.31 -15.64 -20.57
C GLU A 191 3.77 -15.85 -20.15
N LEU A 192 4.05 -15.84 -18.84
CA LEU A 192 5.36 -16.07 -18.26
C LEU A 192 5.76 -17.55 -18.18
N GLY A 193 4.84 -18.49 -18.41
CA GLY A 193 5.08 -19.94 -18.24
C GLY A 193 5.07 -20.43 -16.79
N LEU A 194 4.54 -19.64 -15.86
CA LEU A 194 4.34 -20.06 -14.46
C LEU A 194 3.11 -20.96 -14.29
N ILE A 195 2.17 -20.88 -15.23
CA ILE A 195 0.97 -21.72 -15.30
C ILE A 195 0.99 -22.41 -16.65
N ASP A 196 0.86 -23.73 -16.65
CA ASP A 196 0.89 -24.55 -17.86
C ASP A 196 -0.44 -24.47 -18.63
N ALA A 197 -1.57 -24.40 -17.92
CA ALA A 197 -2.88 -24.18 -18.55
C ALA A 197 -3.92 -23.57 -17.59
N VAL A 198 -4.87 -22.85 -18.19
CA VAL A 198 -6.11 -22.43 -17.51
C VAL A 198 -7.22 -23.38 -17.93
N ILE A 199 -7.84 -24.05 -16.96
CA ILE A 199 -8.92 -25.01 -17.22
C ILE A 199 -10.22 -24.24 -17.51
N PRO A 200 -10.85 -24.41 -18.69
CA PRO A 200 -12.08 -23.71 -19.04
C PRO A 200 -13.26 -24.36 -18.31
N ALA A 201 -13.65 -23.78 -17.18
CA ALA A 201 -14.82 -24.18 -16.40
C ALA A 201 -15.55 -22.94 -15.84
N PRO A 202 -16.89 -22.95 -15.73
CA PRO A 202 -17.63 -21.87 -15.09
C PRO A 202 -17.21 -21.73 -13.62
N ALA A 203 -16.83 -20.53 -13.19
CA ALA A 203 -16.43 -20.27 -11.80
C ALA A 203 -17.54 -20.56 -10.78
N ASP A 204 -18.80 -20.45 -11.21
CA ASP A 204 -20.01 -20.62 -10.40
C ASP A 204 -20.58 -22.05 -10.43
N ASP A 205 -19.86 -23.02 -11.00
CA ASP A 205 -20.25 -24.43 -11.03
C ASP A 205 -19.18 -25.32 -10.36
N PRO A 206 -19.27 -25.54 -9.03
CA PRO A 206 -18.31 -26.38 -8.30
C PRO A 206 -18.24 -27.81 -8.83
N ALA A 207 -19.37 -28.39 -9.27
CA ALA A 207 -19.41 -29.75 -9.78
C ALA A 207 -18.77 -29.84 -11.18
N GLY A 208 -19.05 -28.86 -12.04
CA GLY A 208 -18.41 -28.72 -13.35
C GLY A 208 -16.90 -28.49 -13.23
N TRP A 209 -16.46 -27.67 -12.28
CA TRP A 209 -15.03 -27.48 -11.96
C TRP A 209 -14.37 -28.80 -11.58
N ASP A 210 -15.00 -29.55 -10.66
CA ASP A 210 -14.46 -30.80 -10.17
C ASP A 210 -14.27 -31.85 -11.26
N ALA A 211 -15.23 -31.96 -12.18
CA ALA A 211 -15.13 -32.84 -13.33
C ALA A 211 -14.04 -32.37 -14.32
N ALA A 212 -13.96 -31.05 -14.56
CA ALA A 212 -13.05 -30.48 -15.54
C ALA A 212 -11.58 -30.69 -15.16
N TRP A 213 -11.17 -30.36 -13.93
CA TRP A 213 -9.76 -30.50 -13.56
C TRP A 213 -9.31 -31.97 -13.57
N ARG A 214 -10.18 -32.92 -13.16
CA ARG A 214 -9.89 -34.37 -13.23
C ARG A 214 -9.64 -34.83 -14.65
N GLN A 215 -10.48 -34.39 -15.58
CA GLN A 215 -10.32 -34.70 -17.00
C GLN A 215 -9.01 -34.15 -17.55
N TRP A 216 -8.64 -32.92 -17.18
CA TRP A 216 -7.41 -32.29 -17.61
C TRP A 216 -6.15 -32.99 -17.09
N VAL A 217 -6.12 -33.36 -15.80
CA VAL A 217 -5.01 -34.12 -15.23
C VAL A 217 -4.91 -35.50 -15.88
N GLY A 218 -6.04 -36.22 -16.06
CA GLY A 218 -6.06 -37.51 -16.75
C GLY A 218 -5.56 -37.43 -18.19
N ALA A 219 -5.94 -36.39 -18.93
CA ALA A 219 -5.47 -36.15 -20.30
C ALA A 219 -3.97 -35.81 -20.36
N ALA A 220 -3.46 -35.01 -19.42
CA ALA A 220 -2.04 -34.68 -19.35
C ALA A 220 -1.18 -35.91 -19.06
N LEU A 221 -1.65 -36.79 -18.18
CA LEU A 221 -1.00 -38.08 -17.91
C LEU A 221 -0.99 -39.00 -19.15
N ALA A 222 -2.11 -39.11 -19.86
CA ALA A 222 -2.17 -39.90 -21.10
C ALA A 222 -1.20 -39.37 -22.17
N ALA A 223 -1.08 -38.05 -22.32
CA ALA A 223 -0.14 -37.44 -23.26
C ALA A 223 1.33 -37.69 -22.86
N ALA A 224 1.64 -37.74 -21.57
CA ALA A 224 2.98 -38.05 -21.08
C ALA A 224 3.39 -39.49 -21.42
N ASP A 225 2.47 -40.46 -21.24
CA ASP A 225 2.71 -41.86 -21.57
C ASP A 225 3.03 -42.05 -23.07
N ASP A 226 2.29 -41.37 -23.95
CA ASP A 226 2.50 -41.43 -25.41
C ASP A 226 3.88 -40.88 -25.83
N SER A 227 4.35 -39.86 -25.12
CA SER A 227 5.65 -39.22 -25.39
C SER A 227 6.85 -40.13 -25.03
N ASP A 228 6.73 -40.94 -23.98
CA ASP A 228 7.75 -41.92 -23.58
C ASP A 228 7.82 -43.11 -24.55
N THR A 229 6.69 -43.52 -25.14
CA THR A 229 6.67 -44.61 -26.13
C THR A 229 7.29 -44.26 -27.49
N THR A 230 7.43 -42.98 -27.84
CA THR A 230 7.86 -42.56 -29.19
C THR A 230 9.39 -42.43 -29.34
N THR A 231 10.17 -42.54 -28.26
CA THR A 231 11.65 -42.50 -28.31
C THR A 231 12.32 -43.87 -28.50
N GLY A 232 11.54 -44.95 -28.61
CA GLY A 232 12.01 -46.30 -28.89
C GLY A 232 11.75 -46.76 -30.33
N THR A 233 12.83 -46.93 -31.10
CA THR A 233 12.98 -47.77 -32.33
C THR A 233 12.53 -47.21 -33.70
N GLY A 234 13.48 -47.27 -34.66
CA GLY A 234 13.24 -47.96 -35.93
C GLY A 234 13.04 -47.12 -37.20
N THR A 235 14.12 -46.99 -37.96
CA THR A 235 14.15 -46.65 -39.40
C THR A 235 13.15 -47.47 -40.24
N GLY A 236 12.31 -46.81 -41.05
CA GLY A 236 11.43 -47.48 -42.01
C GLY A 236 10.91 -46.54 -43.09
N THR A 237 11.53 -46.58 -44.26
CA THR A 237 11.08 -45.96 -45.52
C THR A 237 9.78 -46.59 -46.03
N GLY A 238 8.78 -45.78 -46.40
CA GLY A 238 7.57 -46.29 -47.04
C GLY A 238 6.66 -45.19 -47.59
N THR A 239 6.67 -45.05 -48.92
CA THR A 239 5.83 -44.18 -49.73
C THR A 239 4.38 -44.71 -49.86
N GLY A 240 3.39 -43.81 -49.89
CA GLY A 240 2.26 -43.94 -50.83
C GLY A 240 0.83 -43.90 -50.28
N THR A 241 0.14 -42.86 -50.75
CA THR A 241 -1.28 -42.79 -51.20
C THR A 241 -2.43 -42.65 -50.20
N ALA A 242 -3.13 -41.53 -50.40
CA ALA A 242 -4.38 -41.10 -49.79
C ALA A 242 -5.60 -41.87 -50.31
N ALA A 243 -6.59 -42.06 -49.43
CA ALA A 243 -7.98 -42.26 -49.78
C ALA A 243 -8.87 -41.63 -48.70
N SER A 244 -9.79 -40.78 -49.14
CA SER A 244 -10.75 -40.04 -48.32
C SER A 244 -11.87 -40.94 -47.80
N THR A 245 -12.32 -40.71 -46.58
CA THR A 245 -13.75 -40.80 -46.21
C THR A 245 -14.02 -40.00 -44.95
N SER A 246 -15.18 -39.36 -44.95
CA SER A 246 -15.67 -38.33 -44.04
C SER A 246 -15.81 -38.80 -42.60
N ASP A 247 -15.41 -37.96 -41.64
CA ASP A 247 -15.83 -38.09 -40.25
C ASP A 247 -16.19 -36.73 -39.64
N ASN A 248 -17.40 -36.67 -39.07
CA ASN A 248 -17.90 -35.58 -38.26
C ASN A 248 -17.38 -35.80 -36.83
N THR A 249 -16.47 -34.95 -36.34
CA THR A 249 -16.06 -34.92 -34.93
C THR A 249 -15.74 -33.47 -34.55
N PRO A 250 -16.09 -32.99 -33.34
CA PRO A 250 -15.98 -31.57 -33.01
C PRO A 250 -14.51 -31.11 -32.94
N GLU A 251 -14.18 -30.04 -33.67
CA GLU A 251 -12.91 -29.32 -33.60
C GLU A 251 -12.71 -28.72 -32.20
N THR A 252 -12.06 -29.43 -31.28
CA THR A 252 -11.41 -28.83 -30.10
C THR A 252 -10.26 -29.65 -29.49
N SER A 253 -9.87 -30.80 -30.05
CA SER A 253 -8.83 -31.67 -29.46
C SER A 253 -7.41 -31.55 -30.07
N ARG A 254 -7.12 -30.53 -30.89
CA ARG A 254 -5.77 -30.29 -31.43
C ARG A 254 -5.07 -29.11 -30.73
N ALA A 255 -4.82 -29.25 -29.44
CA ALA A 255 -3.86 -28.39 -28.72
C ALA A 255 -3.12 -29.13 -27.57
N ALA A 256 -3.19 -30.46 -27.52
CA ALA A 256 -2.59 -31.28 -26.45
C ALA A 256 -1.42 -32.16 -26.94
N ALA A 257 -0.69 -31.69 -27.96
CA ALA A 257 0.56 -32.31 -28.39
C ALA A 257 1.60 -31.21 -28.62
N ALA A 258 1.99 -30.53 -27.54
CA ALA A 258 3.27 -29.85 -27.50
C ALA A 258 4.27 -30.84 -26.93
N THR A 259 4.98 -31.50 -27.84
CA THR A 259 6.26 -32.17 -27.56
C THR A 259 7.06 -31.35 -26.57
N THR A 260 7.62 -32.02 -25.57
CA THR A 260 8.71 -31.60 -24.70
C THR A 260 9.87 -31.08 -25.54
N THR A 261 9.71 -29.84 -25.96
CA THR A 261 10.75 -29.01 -26.52
C THR A 261 10.73 -27.84 -25.58
N ALA A 262 11.78 -27.73 -24.77
CA ALA A 262 12.06 -26.51 -24.03
C ALA A 262 11.74 -25.34 -24.96
N PRO A 263 10.96 -24.33 -24.50
CA PRO A 263 10.68 -23.19 -25.35
C PRO A 263 12.02 -22.71 -25.84
N THR A 264 12.19 -22.64 -27.17
CA THR A 264 13.32 -21.96 -27.77
C THR A 264 13.13 -20.51 -27.36
N THR A 265 13.66 -20.17 -26.19
CA THR A 265 13.90 -18.82 -25.75
C THR A 265 14.63 -18.19 -26.92
N GLY A 266 13.96 -17.27 -27.63
CA GLY A 266 14.69 -16.26 -28.38
C GLY A 266 15.75 -15.75 -27.42
N THR A 267 17.02 -15.82 -27.84
CA THR A 267 18.22 -15.59 -27.03
C THR A 267 18.02 -14.44 -26.03
N ALA A 268 17.49 -14.78 -24.86
CA ALA A 268 17.31 -13.85 -23.78
C ALA A 268 18.67 -13.85 -23.10
N THR A 269 19.44 -12.79 -23.34
CA THR A 269 20.70 -12.56 -22.65
C THR A 269 20.47 -12.81 -21.16
N THR A 270 21.19 -13.77 -20.58
CA THR A 270 21.16 -14.01 -19.14
C THR A 270 21.46 -12.68 -18.44
N PRO A 271 20.53 -12.13 -17.65
CA PRO A 271 20.76 -10.88 -16.96
C PRO A 271 22.04 -10.96 -16.11
N SER A 272 22.86 -9.92 -16.22
CA SER A 272 24.09 -9.75 -15.45
C SER A 272 23.82 -8.84 -14.24
N ALA A 273 24.70 -8.82 -13.25
CA ALA A 273 24.69 -7.81 -12.19
C ALA A 273 24.76 -6.36 -12.75
N THR A 274 25.21 -6.20 -14.00
CA THR A 274 25.24 -4.93 -14.73
C THR A 274 23.91 -4.56 -15.40
N ASP A 275 22.90 -5.44 -15.38
CA ASP A 275 21.55 -5.08 -15.82
C ASP A 275 20.99 -3.99 -14.89
N PRO A 276 20.43 -2.88 -15.42
CA PRO A 276 20.01 -1.74 -14.59
C PRO A 276 19.04 -2.11 -13.46
N ALA A 277 18.12 -3.07 -13.67
CA ALA A 277 17.16 -3.47 -12.65
C ALA A 277 17.84 -4.25 -11.52
N PHE A 278 18.78 -5.13 -11.86
CA PHE A 278 19.58 -5.86 -10.88
C PHE A 278 20.57 -4.94 -10.15
N ALA A 279 21.29 -4.08 -10.87
CA ALA A 279 22.21 -3.10 -10.28
C ALA A 279 21.49 -2.21 -9.25
N THR A 280 20.28 -1.75 -9.58
CA THR A 280 19.43 -0.97 -8.67
C THR A 280 19.07 -1.78 -7.42
N ALA A 281 18.59 -3.02 -7.58
CA ALA A 281 18.20 -3.87 -6.45
C ALA A 281 19.39 -4.27 -5.57
N LEU A 282 20.57 -4.50 -6.16
CA LEU A 282 21.80 -4.82 -5.44
C LEU A 282 22.39 -3.61 -4.70
N ALA A 283 22.09 -2.38 -5.14
CA ALA A 283 22.48 -1.14 -4.48
C ALA A 283 21.45 -0.63 -3.44
N ASP A 284 20.30 -1.30 -3.32
CA ASP A 284 19.22 -0.88 -2.42
C ASP A 284 19.68 -0.89 -0.95
N PRO A 285 19.31 0.10 -0.12
CA PRO A 285 19.72 0.15 1.29
C PRO A 285 19.18 -1.02 2.12
N ARG A 286 18.08 -1.67 1.71
CA ARG A 286 17.44 -2.77 2.46
C ARG A 286 18.14 -4.11 2.18
N PRO A 287 18.64 -4.83 3.20
CA PRO A 287 19.29 -6.12 3.03
C PRO A 287 18.44 -7.16 2.33
N ALA A 288 17.13 -7.25 2.63
CA ALA A 288 16.25 -8.24 2.00
C ALA A 288 16.14 -8.06 0.48
N VAL A 289 16.14 -6.81 -0.01
CA VAL A 289 16.13 -6.49 -1.45
C VAL A 289 17.42 -6.97 -2.11
N ARG A 290 18.58 -6.64 -1.52
CA ARG A 290 19.89 -7.05 -2.03
C ARG A 290 20.07 -8.56 -2.04
N LEU A 291 19.74 -9.21 -0.92
CA LEU A 291 19.84 -10.66 -0.76
C LEU A 291 18.93 -11.38 -1.76
N ALA A 292 17.68 -10.93 -1.94
CA ALA A 292 16.77 -11.55 -2.89
C ALA A 292 17.22 -11.37 -4.35
N ALA A 293 17.72 -10.18 -4.71
CA ALA A 293 18.27 -9.93 -6.05
C ALA A 293 19.49 -10.82 -6.32
N GLN A 294 20.39 -10.97 -5.33
CA GLN A 294 21.55 -11.85 -5.44
C GLN A 294 21.15 -13.32 -5.61
N LEU A 295 20.21 -13.82 -4.79
CA LEU A 295 19.70 -15.19 -4.93
C LEU A 295 19.13 -15.46 -6.32
N VAL A 296 18.41 -14.49 -6.91
CA VAL A 296 17.86 -14.61 -8.27
C VAL A 296 18.97 -14.65 -9.33
N LEU A 297 20.05 -13.87 -9.16
CA LEU A 297 21.19 -13.85 -10.08
C LEU A 297 21.94 -15.19 -10.10
N ASP A 298 22.04 -15.86 -8.95
CA ASP A 298 22.85 -17.07 -8.82
C ASP A 298 22.12 -18.35 -9.25
N VAL A 299 20.79 -18.29 -9.48
CA VAL A 299 19.96 -19.47 -9.82
C VAL A 299 20.49 -20.29 -11.01
N PRO A 300 20.85 -19.70 -12.17
CA PRO A 300 21.22 -20.48 -13.36
C PRO A 300 22.43 -21.39 -13.17
N THR A 301 23.33 -21.04 -12.24
CA THR A 301 24.56 -21.78 -11.94
C THR A 301 24.43 -22.67 -10.71
N SER A 302 23.32 -22.60 -9.98
CA SER A 302 23.15 -23.29 -8.70
C SER A 302 22.42 -24.63 -8.83
N THR A 303 22.93 -25.65 -8.14
CA THR A 303 22.25 -26.93 -7.90
C THR A 303 21.08 -26.75 -6.90
N PRO A 304 20.13 -27.69 -6.83
CA PRO A 304 19.04 -27.62 -5.84
C PRO A 304 19.54 -27.52 -4.39
N ALA A 305 20.60 -28.25 -4.03
CA ALA A 305 21.20 -28.22 -2.70
C ALA A 305 21.83 -26.85 -2.38
N GLU A 306 22.50 -26.24 -3.36
CA GLU A 306 23.06 -24.88 -3.21
C GLU A 306 21.96 -23.84 -3.07
N VAL A 307 20.86 -23.95 -3.82
CA VAL A 307 19.69 -23.07 -3.68
C VAL A 307 19.11 -23.18 -2.27
N ARG A 308 18.94 -24.39 -1.73
CA ARG A 308 18.46 -24.60 -0.35
C ARG A 308 19.38 -23.94 0.66
N ALA A 309 20.68 -24.21 0.57
CA ALA A 309 21.66 -23.66 1.50
C ALA A 309 21.69 -22.12 1.46
N ALA A 310 21.76 -21.53 0.26
CA ALA A 310 21.81 -20.08 0.09
C ALA A 310 20.50 -19.40 0.52
N THR A 311 19.35 -19.96 0.15
CA THR A 311 18.03 -19.37 0.49
C THR A 311 17.77 -19.42 1.99
N THR A 312 18.03 -20.56 2.65
CA THR A 312 17.82 -20.68 4.10
C THR A 312 18.78 -19.80 4.91
N ALA A 313 20.03 -19.67 4.48
CA ALA A 313 20.99 -18.75 5.08
C ALA A 313 20.56 -17.29 4.92
N ALA A 314 20.23 -16.87 3.68
CA ALA A 314 19.80 -15.50 3.42
C ALA A 314 18.48 -15.14 4.13
N PHE A 315 17.53 -16.08 4.20
CA PHE A 315 16.30 -15.90 4.98
C PHE A 315 16.60 -15.69 6.47
N ALA A 316 17.50 -16.50 7.04
CA ALA A 316 17.91 -16.37 8.43
C ALA A 316 18.61 -15.03 8.69
N ASP A 317 19.53 -14.63 7.80
CA ASP A 317 20.21 -13.34 7.87
C ASP A 317 19.20 -12.18 7.88
N ALA A 318 18.21 -12.23 6.98
CA ALA A 318 17.16 -11.22 6.92
C ALA A 318 16.26 -11.21 8.16
N LEU A 319 15.85 -12.37 8.66
CA LEU A 319 15.05 -12.50 9.88
C LEU A 319 15.78 -11.96 11.12
N MET A 320 17.10 -12.00 11.11
CA MET A 320 17.97 -11.45 12.15
C MET A 320 18.26 -9.96 11.97
N THR A 321 17.62 -9.28 11.02
CA THR A 321 17.72 -7.81 10.90
C THR A 321 16.67 -7.09 11.74
N ASN A 322 17.00 -5.85 12.13
CA ASN A 322 16.02 -4.94 12.71
C ASN A 322 14.86 -4.61 11.76
N GLU A 323 15.11 -4.58 10.44
CA GLU A 323 14.08 -4.29 9.43
C GLU A 323 12.96 -5.33 9.43
N ALA A 324 13.29 -6.61 9.51
CA ALA A 324 12.30 -7.69 9.61
C ALA A 324 11.46 -7.57 10.88
N ARG A 325 12.10 -7.27 12.04
CA ARG A 325 11.38 -7.07 13.32
C ARG A 325 10.46 -5.86 13.26
N ALA A 326 10.93 -4.78 12.65
CA ALA A 326 10.17 -3.56 12.45
C ALA A 326 8.95 -3.81 11.55
N SER A 327 9.11 -4.53 10.43
CA SER A 327 7.99 -4.93 9.57
C SER A 327 6.95 -5.80 10.27
N MET A 328 7.38 -6.74 11.11
CA MET A 328 6.46 -7.55 11.91
C MET A 328 5.67 -6.68 12.90
N TYR A 329 6.34 -5.73 13.58
CA TYR A 329 5.69 -4.77 14.46
C TYR A 329 4.66 -3.91 13.71
N SER A 330 5.03 -3.27 12.59
CA SER A 330 4.10 -2.45 11.80
C SER A 330 2.86 -3.23 11.39
N ARG A 331 3.05 -4.49 10.95
CA ARG A 331 1.94 -5.34 10.51
C ARG A 331 1.01 -5.71 11.63
N GLU A 332 1.54 -6.09 12.80
CA GLU A 332 0.69 -6.42 13.94
C GLU A 332 0.00 -5.17 14.50
N LEU A 333 0.68 -4.03 14.52
CA LEU A 333 0.09 -2.75 14.91
C LEU A 333 -1.09 -2.40 14.01
N VAL A 334 -0.90 -2.36 12.68
CA VAL A 334 -1.98 -2.10 11.72
C VAL A 334 -3.08 -3.15 11.84
N ARG A 335 -2.75 -4.43 11.88
CA ARG A 335 -3.73 -5.52 11.99
C ARG A 335 -4.56 -5.43 13.27
N SER A 336 -3.94 -5.11 14.40
CA SER A 336 -4.62 -5.04 15.70
C SER A 336 -5.61 -3.88 15.74
N ARG A 337 -5.30 -2.77 15.07
CA ARG A 337 -6.10 -1.53 15.02
C ARG A 337 -7.14 -1.52 13.91
N SER A 338 -6.93 -2.25 12.82
CA SER A 338 -7.87 -2.39 11.69
C SER A 338 -8.97 -3.45 11.89
N LYS A 339 -9.12 -4.04 13.09
CA LYS A 339 -10.16 -5.05 13.34
C LYS A 339 -11.55 -4.42 13.25
N LYS A 340 -12.32 -4.83 12.22
CA LYS A 340 -13.73 -4.44 12.09
C LYS A 340 -14.55 -4.99 13.26
N PRO A 341 -15.47 -4.21 13.85
CA PRO A 341 -16.47 -4.74 14.77
C PRO A 341 -17.27 -5.86 14.10
N LYS A 342 -17.78 -6.82 14.87
CA LYS A 342 -18.72 -7.81 14.33
C LYS A 342 -19.99 -7.09 13.86
N ALA A 343 -20.51 -7.45 12.69
CA ALA A 343 -21.75 -6.90 12.14
C ALA A 343 -22.88 -6.96 13.19
N GLY A 344 -23.56 -5.83 13.44
CA GLY A 344 -24.62 -5.71 14.45
C GLY A 344 -24.15 -5.30 15.85
N ALA A 345 -22.85 -5.11 16.09
CA ALA A 345 -22.32 -4.59 17.36
C ALA A 345 -22.16 -3.05 17.39
N GLU A 346 -22.49 -2.35 16.30
CA GLU A 346 -22.07 -0.97 16.03
C GLU A 346 -22.72 0.12 16.89
N ALA A 347 -23.81 -0.16 17.61
CA ALA A 347 -24.60 0.90 18.27
C ALA A 347 -24.84 0.70 19.78
N THR A 348 -24.47 -0.43 20.37
CA THR A 348 -24.92 -0.76 21.75
C THR A 348 -23.81 -1.05 22.75
N ALA A 349 -22.55 -1.26 22.31
CA ALA A 349 -21.49 -1.69 23.22
C ALA A 349 -20.64 -0.55 23.82
N ALA A 350 -20.62 0.66 23.23
CA ALA A 350 -19.69 1.74 23.62
C ALA A 350 -20.31 3.14 23.83
N GLY A 351 -21.62 3.34 23.60
CA GLY A 351 -22.31 4.60 23.91
C GLY A 351 -22.39 5.64 22.79
N GLY A 352 -21.92 5.36 21.57
CA GLY A 352 -22.10 6.24 20.39
C GLY A 352 -23.44 6.04 19.65
N THR A 353 -23.88 7.05 18.90
CA THR A 353 -25.15 7.06 18.15
C THR A 353 -24.96 6.56 16.71
N ALA A 354 -25.90 5.77 16.19
CA ALA A 354 -25.80 5.22 14.83
C ALA A 354 -26.12 6.27 13.74
N VAL A 355 -25.17 6.53 12.84
CA VAL A 355 -25.32 7.46 11.71
C VAL A 355 -26.07 6.78 10.56
N ARG A 356 -27.25 7.27 10.22
CA ARG A 356 -28.11 6.75 9.13
C ARG A 356 -28.19 7.70 7.96
N THR A 357 -28.09 9.00 8.17
CA THR A 357 -28.13 10.04 7.14
C THR A 357 -26.95 11.00 7.33
N ALA A 358 -26.41 11.54 6.24
CA ALA A 358 -25.29 12.47 6.29
C ALA A 358 -25.46 13.71 5.42
N GLY A 359 -25.01 14.86 5.91
CA GLY A 359 -24.83 16.09 5.15
C GLY A 359 -23.36 16.33 4.81
N VAL A 360 -23.07 16.83 3.61
CA VAL A 360 -21.73 17.28 3.21
C VAL A 360 -21.79 18.74 2.76
N VAL A 361 -21.05 19.61 3.43
CA VAL A 361 -21.04 21.05 3.16
C VAL A 361 -19.80 21.43 2.35
N GLY A 362 -20.06 21.98 1.16
CA GLY A 362 -19.12 22.14 0.05
C GLY A 362 -19.41 21.11 -1.05
N ALA A 363 -19.12 21.47 -2.30
CA ALA A 363 -19.26 20.62 -3.49
C ALA A 363 -17.94 20.48 -4.28
N GLY A 364 -16.82 20.80 -3.63
CA GLY A 364 -15.47 20.68 -4.19
C GLY A 364 -14.93 19.25 -4.23
N LEU A 365 -13.63 19.13 -4.53
CA LEU A 365 -12.95 17.84 -4.64
C LEU A 365 -13.09 17.01 -3.35
N MET A 366 -12.70 17.54 -2.20
CA MET A 366 -12.75 16.81 -0.93
C MET A 366 -14.17 16.40 -0.54
N ALA A 367 -15.14 17.31 -0.70
CA ALA A 367 -16.55 17.01 -0.46
C ALA A 367 -17.05 15.82 -1.30
N SER A 368 -16.75 15.81 -2.61
CA SER A 368 -17.14 14.69 -3.49
C SER A 368 -16.48 13.36 -3.07
N GLN A 369 -15.23 13.41 -2.58
CA GLN A 369 -14.54 12.21 -2.10
C GLN A 369 -15.12 11.69 -0.78
N LEU A 370 -15.47 12.58 0.15
CA LEU A 370 -16.13 12.26 1.42
C LEU A 370 -17.53 11.69 1.19
N ALA A 371 -18.33 12.32 0.33
CA ALA A 371 -19.64 11.81 -0.07
C ALA A 371 -19.55 10.41 -0.69
N THR A 372 -18.58 10.19 -1.58
CA THR A 372 -18.32 8.86 -2.16
C THR A 372 -17.98 7.83 -1.09
N LEU A 373 -17.17 8.20 -0.08
CA LEU A 373 -16.78 7.33 1.02
C LEU A 373 -17.99 6.91 1.87
N LEU A 374 -18.82 7.87 2.27
CA LEU A 374 -20.07 7.64 3.03
C LEU A 374 -21.03 6.70 2.29
N ILE A 375 -21.12 6.84 0.96
CA ILE A 375 -22.00 6.04 0.10
C ILE A 375 -21.42 4.63 -0.11
N GLN A 376 -20.17 4.52 -0.58
CA GLN A 376 -19.56 3.26 -0.98
C GLN A 376 -19.44 2.27 0.18
N PHE A 377 -18.90 2.74 1.30
CA PHE A 377 -18.61 1.88 2.45
C PHE A 377 -19.70 1.96 3.50
N GLY A 378 -20.22 3.15 3.76
CA GLY A 378 -21.27 3.37 4.74
C GLY A 378 -22.65 2.92 4.28
N ARG A 379 -22.96 2.95 2.97
CA ARG A 379 -24.34 2.85 2.45
C ARG A 379 -25.26 3.89 3.10
N ILE A 380 -24.73 5.09 3.33
CA ILE A 380 -25.42 6.21 3.98
C ILE A 380 -25.97 7.15 2.89
N PRO A 381 -27.27 7.49 2.88
CA PRO A 381 -27.79 8.59 2.09
C PRO A 381 -27.09 9.92 2.43
N VAL A 382 -26.61 10.61 1.39
CA VAL A 382 -25.86 11.86 1.50
C VAL A 382 -26.61 13.00 0.79
N THR A 383 -26.73 14.13 1.48
CA THR A 383 -27.17 15.40 0.89
C THR A 383 -25.99 16.36 0.83
N ILE A 384 -25.57 16.77 -0.37
CA ILE A 384 -24.49 17.73 -0.58
C ILE A 384 -25.05 19.15 -0.75
N THR A 385 -24.35 20.16 -0.20
CA THR A 385 -24.76 21.56 -0.31
C THR A 385 -23.59 22.49 -0.62
N ASP A 386 -23.83 23.55 -1.38
CA ASP A 386 -22.88 24.64 -1.68
C ASP A 386 -23.68 25.93 -1.95
N LEU A 387 -23.01 27.01 -2.34
CA LEU A 387 -23.58 28.35 -2.47
C LEU A 387 -24.58 28.51 -3.64
N ASP A 388 -24.44 27.70 -4.69
CA ASP A 388 -25.25 27.80 -5.90
C ASP A 388 -25.50 26.41 -6.53
N ASP A 389 -26.59 26.31 -7.29
CA ASP A 389 -27.03 25.03 -7.89
C ASP A 389 -25.99 24.45 -8.84
N ALA A 390 -25.23 25.28 -9.57
CA ALA A 390 -24.23 24.81 -10.52
C ALA A 390 -23.07 24.07 -9.83
N ARG A 391 -22.64 24.54 -8.65
CA ARG A 391 -21.65 23.83 -7.83
C ARG A 391 -22.21 22.53 -7.27
N VAL A 392 -23.44 22.55 -6.77
CA VAL A 392 -24.12 21.36 -6.24
C VAL A 392 -24.24 20.28 -7.32
N GLU A 393 -24.72 20.63 -8.51
CA GLU A 393 -24.83 19.72 -9.66
C GLU A 393 -23.47 19.14 -10.05
N LYS A 394 -22.43 19.98 -10.09
CA LYS A 394 -21.05 19.54 -10.34
C LYS A 394 -20.56 18.56 -9.28
N GLY A 395 -20.85 18.80 -8.00
CA GLY A 395 -20.51 17.90 -6.90
C GLY A 395 -21.19 16.54 -7.02
N ILE A 396 -22.51 16.52 -7.30
CA ILE A 396 -23.27 15.28 -7.53
C ILE A 396 -22.70 14.51 -8.73
N ALA A 397 -22.42 15.21 -9.84
CA ALA A 397 -21.84 14.61 -11.02
C ALA A 397 -20.47 13.97 -10.72
N ALA A 398 -19.61 14.66 -9.96
CA ALA A 398 -18.31 14.15 -9.55
C ALA A 398 -18.40 12.88 -8.69
N VAL A 399 -19.37 12.81 -7.77
CA VAL A 399 -19.63 11.61 -6.96
C VAL A 399 -20.08 10.45 -7.85
N ARG A 400 -21.05 10.66 -8.73
CA ARG A 400 -21.57 9.62 -9.64
C ARG A 400 -20.50 9.06 -10.57
N ASP A 401 -19.71 9.95 -11.16
CA ASP A 401 -18.57 9.59 -12.02
C ASP A 401 -17.47 8.85 -11.25
N ARG A 402 -17.26 9.18 -9.97
CA ARG A 402 -16.35 8.41 -9.11
C ARG A 402 -16.86 7.00 -8.82
N LEU A 403 -18.15 6.83 -8.56
CA LEU A 403 -18.78 5.51 -8.40
C LEU A 403 -18.66 4.68 -9.69
N ASP A 404 -18.87 5.30 -10.86
CA ASP A 404 -18.66 4.65 -12.17
C ASP A 404 -17.23 4.14 -12.33
N ARG A 405 -16.23 4.98 -12.05
CA ARG A 405 -14.81 4.59 -12.10
C ARG A 405 -14.44 3.51 -11.09
N LEU A 406 -15.13 3.43 -9.96
CA LEU A 406 -14.90 2.37 -8.99
C LEU A 406 -15.52 1.04 -9.47
N SER A 407 -16.71 1.09 -10.05
CA SER A 407 -17.37 -0.07 -10.66
C SER A 407 -16.57 -0.61 -11.86
N SER A 408 -16.10 0.26 -12.75
CA SER A 408 -15.29 -0.16 -13.91
C SER A 408 -13.94 -0.79 -13.53
N ARG A 409 -13.45 -0.52 -12.31
CA ARG A 409 -12.25 -1.14 -11.73
C ARG A 409 -12.56 -2.34 -10.81
N GLY A 410 -13.81 -2.81 -10.78
CA GLY A 410 -14.24 -3.94 -9.95
C GLY A 410 -14.21 -3.67 -8.44
N LYS A 411 -14.13 -2.40 -8.01
CA LYS A 411 -14.17 -2.01 -6.58
C LYS A 411 -15.59 -1.90 -6.03
N ILE A 412 -16.58 -1.86 -6.92
CA ILE A 412 -18.01 -1.88 -6.64
C ILE A 412 -18.61 -2.91 -7.60
N ALA A 413 -19.50 -3.77 -7.12
CA ALA A 413 -20.22 -4.70 -7.98
C ALA A 413 -21.13 -3.93 -8.96
N ALA A 414 -21.20 -4.36 -10.21
CA ALA A 414 -22.02 -3.67 -11.23
C ALA A 414 -23.50 -3.56 -10.81
N ASP A 415 -24.02 -4.58 -10.12
CA ASP A 415 -25.40 -4.65 -9.66
C ASP A 415 -25.72 -3.67 -8.52
N ASP A 416 -24.71 -3.30 -7.71
CA ASP A 416 -24.86 -2.35 -6.59
C ASP A 416 -24.90 -0.88 -7.06
N LEU A 417 -24.35 -0.60 -8.25
CA LEU A 417 -24.08 0.76 -8.72
C LEU A 417 -25.34 1.65 -8.81
N PRO A 418 -26.50 1.17 -9.33
CA PRO A 418 -27.71 1.99 -9.39
C PRO A 418 -28.20 2.43 -8.00
N GLU A 419 -28.17 1.52 -7.02
CA GLU A 419 -28.57 1.81 -5.63
C GLU A 419 -27.63 2.85 -5.01
N LEU A 420 -26.31 2.65 -5.15
CA LEU A 420 -25.31 3.59 -4.63
C LEU A 420 -25.45 4.99 -5.22
N LYS A 421 -25.73 5.10 -6.52
CA LYS A 421 -25.97 6.38 -7.19
C LYS A 421 -27.25 7.09 -6.75
N ALA A 422 -28.24 6.34 -6.25
CA ALA A 422 -29.48 6.91 -5.72
C ALA A 422 -29.31 7.52 -4.31
N LEU A 423 -28.23 7.17 -3.61
CA LEU A 423 -27.94 7.68 -2.26
C LEU A 423 -27.43 9.13 -2.23
N ILE A 424 -27.07 9.73 -3.37
CA ILE A 424 -26.61 11.13 -3.42
C ILE A 424 -27.73 12.06 -3.92
N SER A 425 -28.01 13.10 -3.13
CA SER A 425 -28.85 14.24 -3.48
C SER A 425 -28.13 15.56 -3.18
N GLY A 426 -28.67 16.70 -3.61
CA GLY A 426 -28.09 17.99 -3.26
C GLY A 426 -29.08 19.14 -3.31
N THR A 427 -28.70 20.21 -2.63
CA THR A 427 -29.55 21.38 -2.34
C THR A 427 -28.69 22.59 -2.00
N THR A 428 -29.17 23.79 -2.30
CA THR A 428 -28.60 25.06 -1.81
C THR A 428 -29.21 25.48 -0.46
N ASP A 429 -30.33 24.87 -0.06
CA ASP A 429 -30.99 25.12 1.21
C ASP A 429 -30.43 24.22 2.32
N VAL A 430 -29.70 24.83 3.25
CA VAL A 430 -29.10 24.17 4.42
C VAL A 430 -30.16 23.59 5.36
N SER A 431 -31.38 24.11 5.38
CA SER A 431 -32.45 23.60 6.25
C SER A 431 -32.89 22.18 5.90
N ALA A 432 -32.63 21.74 4.66
CA ALA A 432 -32.85 20.36 4.23
C ALA A 432 -31.93 19.34 4.93
N LEU A 433 -30.92 19.79 5.68
CA LEU A 433 -30.05 18.94 6.48
C LEU A 433 -30.57 18.70 7.91
N ALA A 434 -31.75 19.22 8.28
CA ALA A 434 -32.26 19.18 9.66
C ALA A 434 -32.29 17.76 10.28
N ASP A 435 -32.60 16.75 9.47
CA ASP A 435 -32.71 15.34 9.87
C ASP A 435 -31.40 14.53 9.67
N ALA A 436 -30.28 15.20 9.38
CA ALA A 436 -28.99 14.53 9.25
C ALA A 436 -28.43 14.14 10.62
N ASP A 437 -28.00 12.88 10.79
CA ASP A 437 -27.33 12.43 12.02
C ASP A 437 -25.88 12.95 12.10
N PHE A 438 -25.25 13.16 10.94
CA PHE A 438 -23.85 13.57 10.81
C PHE A 438 -23.71 14.59 9.68
N VAL A 439 -23.06 15.73 9.95
CA VAL A 439 -22.77 16.73 8.92
C VAL A 439 -21.28 17.04 8.92
N ILE A 440 -20.64 16.91 7.76
CA ILE A 440 -19.20 17.20 7.59
C ILE A 440 -18.97 18.40 6.68
N GLU A 441 -18.11 19.29 7.14
CA GLU A 441 -17.67 20.47 6.41
C GLU A 441 -16.36 20.23 5.66
N ALA A 442 -16.35 20.60 4.37
CA ALA A 442 -15.22 20.52 3.45
C ALA A 442 -15.15 21.73 2.50
N VAL A 443 -15.30 22.93 3.06
CA VAL A 443 -15.11 24.24 2.42
C VAL A 443 -13.66 24.73 2.58
N PHE A 444 -13.38 25.92 2.05
CA PHE A 444 -12.04 26.52 2.04
C PHE A 444 -11.43 26.63 3.44
N GLU A 445 -10.10 26.45 3.52
CA GLU A 445 -9.33 26.42 4.77
C GLU A 445 -9.14 27.83 5.34
N ASN A 446 -10.22 28.39 5.87
CA ASN A 446 -10.24 29.69 6.55
C ASN A 446 -11.13 29.64 7.78
N LEU A 447 -10.57 30.02 8.93
CA LEU A 447 -11.26 29.94 10.22
C LEU A 447 -12.58 30.73 10.22
N GLN A 448 -12.61 31.96 9.69
CA GLN A 448 -13.81 32.78 9.69
C GLN A 448 -14.92 32.19 8.81
N VAL A 449 -14.55 31.70 7.63
CA VAL A 449 -15.49 31.05 6.71
C VAL A 449 -16.11 29.81 7.37
N LYS A 450 -15.29 28.91 7.93
CA LYS A 450 -15.77 27.69 8.57
C LYS A 450 -16.61 27.96 9.82
N ARG A 451 -16.23 28.93 10.66
CA ARG A 451 -17.05 29.38 11.80
C ARG A 451 -18.42 29.89 11.34
N GLY A 452 -18.45 30.69 10.27
CA GLY A 452 -19.70 31.15 9.67
C GLY A 452 -20.59 30.01 9.19
N VAL A 453 -20.00 28.99 8.56
CA VAL A 453 -20.70 27.76 8.15
C VAL A 453 -21.27 27.03 9.36
N PHE A 454 -20.49 26.81 10.41
CA PHE A 454 -20.92 26.09 11.61
C PHE A 454 -22.06 26.81 12.34
N ALA A 455 -21.93 28.12 12.52
CA ALA A 455 -22.98 28.95 13.12
C ALA A 455 -24.27 28.97 12.29
N ASN A 456 -24.17 28.82 10.97
CA ASN A 456 -25.36 28.71 10.12
C ASN A 456 -26.00 27.31 10.23
N LEU A 457 -25.19 26.25 10.17
CA LEU A 457 -25.65 24.87 10.30
C LEU A 457 -26.38 24.62 11.62
N GLU A 458 -25.81 25.06 12.75
CA GLU A 458 -26.38 24.82 14.08
C GLU A 458 -27.83 25.31 14.24
N LYS A 459 -28.24 26.35 13.50
CA LYS A 459 -29.61 26.88 13.54
C LYS A 459 -30.66 25.93 12.95
N HIS A 460 -30.22 25.00 12.11
CA HIS A 460 -31.09 24.11 11.33
C HIS A 460 -31.00 22.65 11.75
N LEU A 461 -29.84 22.22 12.24
CA LEU A 461 -29.60 20.83 12.61
C LEU A 461 -30.22 20.50 13.98
N SER A 462 -30.66 19.25 14.14
CA SER A 462 -30.98 18.68 15.45
C SER A 462 -29.83 18.91 16.45
N PRO A 463 -30.08 19.21 17.74
CA PRO A 463 -29.03 19.31 18.76
C PRO A 463 -28.17 18.05 18.91
N THR A 464 -28.70 16.89 18.50
CA THR A 464 -28.01 15.59 18.57
C THR A 464 -27.18 15.27 17.32
N ALA A 465 -27.29 16.07 16.25
CA ALA A 465 -26.54 15.84 15.03
C ALA A 465 -25.05 16.17 15.24
N LEU A 466 -24.16 15.27 14.80
CA LEU A 466 -22.72 15.51 14.85
C LEU A 466 -22.29 16.57 13.84
N LEU A 467 -21.42 17.48 14.27
CA LEU A 467 -20.78 18.48 13.43
C LEU A 467 -19.30 18.12 13.26
N ALA A 468 -18.93 17.69 12.06
CA ALA A 468 -17.57 17.32 11.72
C ALA A 468 -16.91 18.34 10.78
N THR A 469 -15.59 18.49 10.88
CA THR A 469 -14.79 19.23 9.89
C THR A 469 -13.66 18.36 9.34
N ASN A 470 -13.37 18.49 8.05
CA ASN A 470 -12.19 17.92 7.41
C ASN A 470 -11.00 18.90 7.37
N THR A 471 -10.92 19.85 8.31
CA THR A 471 -9.76 20.74 8.42
C THR A 471 -8.46 19.96 8.63
N SER A 472 -7.36 20.49 8.13
CA SER A 472 -6.02 19.87 8.20
C SER A 472 -5.13 20.49 9.28
N SER A 473 -5.46 21.69 9.77
CA SER A 473 -4.64 22.42 10.74
C SER A 473 -5.39 23.39 11.66
N LEU A 474 -6.67 23.72 11.40
CA LEU A 474 -7.42 24.67 12.22
C LEU A 474 -7.91 24.01 13.51
N SER A 475 -7.97 24.81 14.58
CA SER A 475 -8.43 24.34 15.88
C SER A 475 -9.93 24.03 15.89
N ILE A 476 -10.27 22.83 16.35
CA ILE A 476 -11.64 22.39 16.61
C ILE A 476 -12.30 23.26 17.67
N ASP A 477 -11.57 23.65 18.71
CA ASP A 477 -12.09 24.53 19.76
C ASP A 477 -12.39 25.94 19.25
N GLN A 478 -11.56 26.49 18.37
CA GLN A 478 -11.84 27.78 17.73
C GLN A 478 -13.04 27.71 16.78
N LEU A 479 -13.22 26.58 16.09
CA LEU A 479 -14.39 26.35 15.23
C LEU A 479 -15.69 26.22 16.05
N ALA A 480 -15.62 25.59 17.21
CA ALA A 480 -16.75 25.40 18.11
C ALA A 480 -17.05 26.63 19.00
N GLU A 481 -16.25 27.69 18.92
CA GLU A 481 -16.43 28.89 19.74
C GLU A 481 -17.68 29.68 19.30
N GLY A 482 -18.58 29.90 20.26
CA GLY A 482 -19.84 30.62 20.07
C GLY A 482 -21.04 29.75 19.68
N LEU A 483 -20.82 28.44 19.47
CA LEU A 483 -21.91 27.48 19.26
C LEU A 483 -22.65 27.18 20.58
N ALA A 484 -23.94 26.88 20.48
CA ALA A 484 -24.79 26.46 21.59
C ALA A 484 -24.47 25.03 22.06
N HIS A 485 -24.08 24.16 21.12
CA HIS A 485 -23.75 22.75 21.37
C HIS A 485 -22.34 22.41 20.88
N PRO A 486 -21.28 22.99 21.47
CA PRO A 486 -19.90 22.72 21.07
C PRO A 486 -19.46 21.27 21.33
N GLU A 487 -20.15 20.55 22.22
CA GLU A 487 -19.84 19.17 22.59
C GLU A 487 -20.00 18.14 21.46
N ARG A 488 -20.76 18.49 20.41
CA ARG A 488 -20.99 17.66 19.21
C ARG A 488 -20.03 17.95 18.06
N VAL A 489 -19.08 18.86 18.26
CA VAL A 489 -18.10 19.24 17.24
C VAL A 489 -16.86 18.38 17.33
N VAL A 490 -16.39 17.85 16.19
CA VAL A 490 -15.22 16.95 16.11
C VAL A 490 -14.44 17.16 14.82
N GLY A 491 -13.13 16.97 14.84
CA GLY A 491 -12.36 16.84 13.59
C GLY A 491 -12.49 15.42 13.03
N PHE A 492 -12.74 15.31 11.74
CA PHE A 492 -12.89 14.06 11.01
C PHE A 492 -11.95 14.12 9.80
N HIS A 493 -10.66 14.09 10.08
CA HIS A 493 -9.61 14.42 9.13
C HIS A 493 -9.23 13.21 8.29
N VAL A 494 -9.57 13.26 7.00
CA VAL A 494 -9.16 12.26 5.99
C VAL A 494 -8.01 12.78 5.13
N PHE A 495 -7.19 11.85 4.67
CA PHE A 495 -6.01 12.15 3.86
C PHE A 495 -6.30 11.95 2.37
N ASN A 496 -5.74 12.80 1.52
CA ASN A 496 -5.83 12.66 0.07
C ASN A 496 -4.74 11.69 -0.43
N PRO A 497 -5.07 10.69 -1.29
CA PRO A 497 -6.38 10.36 -1.84
C PRO A 497 -7.28 9.57 -0.87
N VAL A 498 -8.49 10.11 -0.60
CA VAL A 498 -9.44 9.54 0.39
C VAL A 498 -9.82 8.10 0.06
N GLY A 499 -9.85 7.73 -1.23
CA GLY A 499 -10.19 6.37 -1.64
C GLY A 499 -9.12 5.31 -1.29
N THR A 500 -7.88 5.73 -1.03
CA THR A 500 -6.72 4.83 -0.89
C THR A 500 -6.09 4.90 0.49
N VAL A 501 -6.03 6.09 1.10
CA VAL A 501 -5.38 6.26 2.41
C VAL A 501 -6.33 5.77 3.52
N PRO A 502 -5.97 4.73 4.30
CA PRO A 502 -6.88 4.13 5.28
C PRO A 502 -6.95 4.90 6.60
N LEU A 503 -5.99 5.77 6.91
CA LEU A 503 -5.96 6.55 8.14
C LEU A 503 -7.11 7.57 8.20
N LEU A 504 -7.67 7.75 9.39
CA LEU A 504 -8.53 8.88 9.72
C LEU A 504 -8.16 9.40 11.11
N GLU A 505 -7.80 10.68 11.21
CA GLU A 505 -7.56 11.33 12.51
C GLU A 505 -8.90 11.85 13.07
N VAL A 506 -9.33 11.29 14.20
CA VAL A 506 -10.49 11.79 14.96
C VAL A 506 -9.95 12.81 15.96
N VAL A 507 -10.19 14.09 15.69
CA VAL A 507 -9.61 15.19 16.48
C VAL A 507 -10.58 15.62 17.56
N ARG A 508 -10.16 15.48 18.81
CA ARG A 508 -10.94 15.85 19.99
C ARG A 508 -10.61 17.27 20.44
N GLY A 509 -11.60 18.17 20.36
CA GLY A 509 -11.56 19.47 21.04
C GLY A 509 -11.79 19.33 22.55
N THR A 510 -11.44 20.35 23.34
CA THR A 510 -11.58 20.33 24.80
C THR A 510 -13.03 20.21 25.27
N ARG A 511 -13.98 20.67 24.45
CA ARG A 511 -15.43 20.59 24.73
C ARG A 511 -16.09 19.36 24.11
N THR A 512 -15.43 18.65 23.19
CA THR A 512 -16.00 17.49 22.49
C THR A 512 -16.30 16.35 23.47
N SER A 513 -17.55 15.86 23.44
CA SER A 513 -18.02 14.78 24.32
C SER A 513 -17.45 13.41 23.93
N ASP A 514 -17.42 12.47 24.89
CA ASP A 514 -17.03 11.08 24.62
C ASP A 514 -18.00 10.39 23.64
N GLU A 515 -19.30 10.70 23.71
CA GLU A 515 -20.31 10.18 22.76
C GLU A 515 -20.00 10.63 21.33
N THR A 516 -19.60 11.88 21.13
CA THR A 516 -19.19 12.42 19.83
C THR A 516 -17.97 11.68 19.29
N VAL A 517 -16.94 11.48 20.11
CA VAL A 517 -15.72 10.77 19.73
C VAL A 517 -16.02 9.31 19.37
N GLU A 518 -16.84 8.61 20.16
CA GLU A 518 -17.21 7.23 19.90
C GLU A 518 -18.06 7.10 18.62
N THR A 519 -19.00 8.04 18.40
CA THR A 519 -19.81 8.08 17.17
C THR A 519 -18.94 8.28 15.94
N ALA A 520 -18.00 9.24 15.97
CA ALA A 520 -17.05 9.48 14.88
C ALA A 520 -16.13 8.28 14.64
N THR A 521 -15.64 7.65 15.71
CA THR A 521 -14.77 6.46 15.64
C THR A 521 -15.50 5.26 15.05
N SER A 522 -16.75 5.02 15.46
CA SER A 522 -17.61 3.97 14.92
C SER A 522 -17.92 4.20 13.44
N LEU A 523 -18.26 5.44 13.07
CA LEU A 523 -18.46 5.83 11.68
C LEU A 523 -17.19 5.58 10.85
N ALA A 524 -16.02 6.03 11.30
CA ALA A 524 -14.75 5.82 10.59
C ALA A 524 -14.50 4.32 10.28
N ARG A 525 -14.74 3.43 11.25
CA ARG A 525 -14.61 1.98 11.06
C ARG A 525 -15.61 1.43 10.04
N ARG A 526 -16.86 1.91 10.08
CA ARG A 526 -17.90 1.56 9.08
C ARG A 526 -17.50 2.03 7.67
N LEU A 527 -16.76 3.13 7.57
CA LEU A 527 -16.22 3.66 6.32
C LEU A 527 -14.92 2.98 5.85
N ASP A 528 -14.56 1.84 6.44
CA ASP A 528 -13.32 1.11 6.15
C ASP A 528 -12.05 1.95 6.41
N ARG A 529 -12.12 2.85 7.39
CA ARG A 529 -10.99 3.65 7.88
C ARG A 529 -10.50 3.13 9.23
N VAL A 530 -9.24 3.42 9.49
CA VAL A 530 -8.58 3.16 10.77
C VAL A 530 -8.56 4.48 11.54
N PRO A 531 -9.49 4.69 12.50
CA PRO A 531 -9.50 5.91 13.29
C PRO A 531 -8.35 5.92 14.30
N VAL A 532 -7.68 7.07 14.41
CA VAL A 532 -6.74 7.38 15.49
C VAL A 532 -7.25 8.62 16.22
N LEU A 533 -7.44 8.50 17.53
CA LEU A 533 -7.85 9.63 18.36
C LEU A 533 -6.64 10.51 18.62
N VAL A 534 -6.77 11.80 18.29
CA VAL A 534 -5.74 12.82 18.49
C VAL A 534 -6.34 14.05 19.16
N ALA A 535 -5.54 14.82 19.88
CA ALA A 535 -6.01 16.06 20.49
C ALA A 535 -6.03 17.22 19.48
N ASP A 536 -6.86 18.22 19.75
CA ASP A 536 -6.91 19.47 18.99
C ASP A 536 -5.62 20.29 19.21
N LYS A 537 -4.62 20.00 18.39
CA LYS A 537 -3.31 20.67 18.36
C LYS A 537 -2.96 21.00 16.91
N PRO A 538 -2.35 22.18 16.63
CA PRO A 538 -1.92 22.54 15.28
C PRO A 538 -1.14 21.43 14.58
N GLY A 539 -1.60 21.06 13.39
CA GLY A 539 -1.01 20.00 12.54
C GLY A 539 -1.27 18.56 12.99
N PHE A 540 -2.07 18.35 14.04
CA PHE A 540 -2.40 17.03 14.60
C PHE A 540 -1.15 16.16 14.79
N VAL A 541 -1.10 14.98 14.16
CA VAL A 541 0.06 14.07 14.22
C VAL A 541 0.82 14.09 12.90
N VAL A 542 0.19 13.69 11.79
CA VAL A 542 0.90 13.48 10.52
C VAL A 542 1.46 14.80 9.97
N ASN A 543 0.63 15.83 9.85
CA ASN A 543 1.06 17.11 9.25
C ASN A 543 2.14 17.79 10.09
N ARG A 544 2.05 17.68 11.42
CA ARG A 544 3.05 18.19 12.36
C ARG A 544 4.42 17.57 12.15
N LEU A 545 4.49 16.23 12.06
CA LEU A 545 5.76 15.51 11.84
C LEU A 545 6.33 15.74 10.44
N LEU A 546 5.50 15.77 9.40
CA LEU A 546 5.95 16.10 8.04
C LEU A 546 6.48 17.55 7.95
N THR A 547 5.81 18.50 8.60
CA THR A 547 6.24 19.90 8.62
C THR A 547 7.51 20.09 9.43
N ARG A 548 7.74 19.29 10.48
CA ARG A 548 9.02 19.29 11.21
C ARG A 548 10.17 18.84 10.30
N MET A 549 9.96 17.84 9.45
CA MET A 549 10.93 17.45 8.42
C MET A 549 11.20 18.58 7.43
N TYR A 550 10.16 19.23 6.90
CA TYR A 550 10.35 20.36 5.98
C TYR A 550 11.07 21.55 6.62
N SER A 551 10.82 21.81 7.90
CA SER A 551 11.53 22.85 8.65
C SER A 551 13.04 22.61 8.67
N VAL A 552 13.49 21.35 8.71
CA VAL A 552 14.92 20.98 8.73
C VAL A 552 15.52 20.82 7.33
N VAL A 553 14.78 20.23 6.39
CA VAL A 553 15.28 19.98 5.02
C VAL A 553 15.32 21.26 4.21
N LEU A 554 14.20 21.99 4.10
CA LEU A 554 14.14 23.26 3.37
C LEU A 554 14.84 24.37 4.16
N GLY A 555 14.70 24.30 5.47
CA GLY A 555 15.82 24.38 6.42
C GLY A 555 17.21 24.69 5.85
N ALA A 556 17.93 23.61 5.66
CA ALA A 556 19.30 23.60 5.17
C ALA A 556 19.43 24.24 3.77
N VAL A 557 18.39 24.20 2.94
CA VAL A 557 18.40 24.82 1.60
C VAL A 557 18.52 26.33 1.69
N ASP A 558 17.72 27.00 2.53
CA ASP A 558 17.86 28.44 2.74
C ASP A 558 19.23 28.79 3.34
N ASP A 559 19.80 27.89 4.13
CA ASP A 559 21.14 28.04 4.75
C ASP A 559 22.30 27.74 3.76
N GLY A 560 21.98 27.41 2.50
CA GLY A 560 22.95 27.27 1.41
C GLY A 560 23.25 25.84 0.96
N LEU A 561 22.57 24.83 1.52
CA LEU A 561 22.71 23.45 1.05
C LEU A 561 22.06 23.30 -0.33
N PRO A 562 22.74 22.67 -1.32
CA PRO A 562 22.12 22.38 -2.61
C PRO A 562 20.85 21.53 -2.46
N ILE A 563 19.80 21.91 -3.19
CA ILE A 563 18.48 21.26 -3.14
C ILE A 563 18.55 19.77 -3.47
N GLU A 564 19.38 19.37 -4.42
CA GLU A 564 19.57 17.95 -4.78
C GLU A 564 20.16 17.13 -3.61
N ALA A 565 21.05 17.74 -2.81
CA ALA A 565 21.60 17.09 -1.62
C ALA A 565 20.58 17.06 -0.46
N ALA A 566 19.78 18.12 -0.31
CA ALA A 566 18.69 18.16 0.66
C ALA A 566 17.60 17.12 0.35
N ASP A 567 17.24 16.95 -0.92
CA ASP A 567 16.24 15.96 -1.36
C ASP A 567 16.75 14.52 -1.20
N ALA A 568 18.05 14.30 -1.40
CA ALA A 568 18.67 12.99 -1.20
C ALA A 568 18.86 12.62 0.29
N ALA A 569 18.76 13.57 1.22
CA ALA A 569 19.15 13.38 2.63
C ALA A 569 18.46 12.19 3.31
N LEU A 570 17.21 11.89 2.95
CA LEU A 570 16.43 10.79 3.53
C LEU A 570 16.50 9.49 2.73
N ALA A 571 17.32 9.41 1.67
CA ALA A 571 17.46 8.22 0.84
C ALA A 571 17.77 6.92 1.61
N PRO A 572 18.62 6.92 2.67
CA PRO A 572 18.88 5.71 3.46
C PRO A 572 17.65 5.10 4.14
N LEU A 573 16.59 5.89 4.35
CA LEU A 573 15.35 5.42 4.95
C LEU A 573 14.45 4.66 3.95
N ALA A 574 14.72 4.81 2.65
CA ALA A 574 13.91 4.25 1.55
C ALA A 574 12.42 4.62 1.65
N LEU A 575 12.13 5.89 1.96
CA LEU A 575 10.77 6.43 1.96
C LEU A 575 10.15 6.38 0.54
N PRO A 576 8.81 6.31 0.39
CA PRO A 576 8.16 6.18 -0.92
C PRO A 576 8.41 7.37 -1.87
N MET A 577 8.68 8.54 -1.30
CA MET A 577 8.97 9.77 -2.02
C MET A 577 10.09 10.52 -1.29
N THR A 578 10.94 11.21 -2.04
CA THR A 578 11.88 12.19 -1.50
C THR A 578 11.12 13.42 -0.98
N PRO A 579 11.70 14.26 -0.11
CA PRO A 579 11.06 15.48 0.38
C PRO A 579 10.44 16.36 -0.71
N ILE A 580 11.09 16.54 -1.85
CA ILE A 580 10.64 17.38 -2.96
C ILE A 580 9.58 16.66 -3.82
N ALA A 581 9.70 15.35 -3.99
CA ALA A 581 8.62 14.57 -4.62
C ALA A 581 7.33 14.61 -3.79
N LEU A 582 7.46 14.51 -2.46
CA LEU A 582 6.33 14.70 -1.54
C LEU A 582 5.78 16.13 -1.60
N LEU A 583 6.66 17.14 -1.69
CA LEU A 583 6.25 18.55 -1.77
C LEU A 583 5.46 18.83 -3.05
N GLN A 584 5.87 18.25 -4.18
CA GLN A 584 5.12 18.33 -5.44
C GLN A 584 3.76 17.64 -5.32
N PHE A 585 3.70 16.49 -4.63
CA PHE A 585 2.46 15.75 -4.44
C PHE A 585 1.46 16.50 -3.55
N VAL A 586 1.94 17.11 -2.46
CA VAL A 586 1.12 17.93 -1.54
C VAL A 586 0.73 19.27 -2.18
N GLY A 587 1.67 19.89 -2.90
CA GLY A 587 1.55 21.22 -3.47
C GLY A 587 2.27 22.29 -2.62
N PRO A 588 3.15 23.13 -3.21
CA PRO A 588 3.90 24.14 -2.47
C PRO A 588 3.04 25.11 -1.65
N ALA A 589 1.92 25.57 -2.20
CA ALA A 589 1.03 26.52 -1.52
C ALA A 589 0.37 25.92 -0.27
N VAL A 590 -0.01 24.63 -0.34
CA VAL A 590 -0.59 23.92 0.80
C VAL A 590 0.47 23.75 1.88
N GLN A 591 1.68 23.30 1.50
CA GLN A 591 2.75 23.12 2.48
C GLN A 591 3.19 24.44 3.12
N LEU A 592 3.24 25.55 2.35
CA LEU A 592 3.57 26.87 2.90
C LEU A 592 2.57 27.28 3.97
N HIS A 593 1.27 27.15 3.69
CA HIS A 593 0.22 27.47 4.64
C HIS A 593 0.33 26.65 5.94
N VAL A 594 0.65 25.36 5.84
CA VAL A 594 0.88 24.52 7.02
C VAL A 594 2.14 24.98 7.77
N CYS A 595 3.24 25.29 7.09
CA CYS A 595 4.45 25.82 7.71
C CYS A 595 4.18 27.13 8.47
N GLU A 596 3.41 28.06 7.90
CA GLU A 596 3.00 29.31 8.56
C GLU A 596 2.18 29.04 9.82
N THR A 597 1.18 28.15 9.72
CA THR A 597 0.34 27.76 10.87
C THR A 597 1.18 27.15 11.99
N MET A 598 2.12 26.28 11.64
CA MET A 598 2.99 25.62 12.61
C MET A 598 4.01 26.57 13.23
N ALA A 599 4.58 27.50 12.45
CA ALA A 599 5.52 28.52 12.93
C ALA A 599 4.83 29.57 13.81
N GLU A 600 3.57 29.93 13.53
CA GLU A 600 2.77 30.79 14.42
C GLU A 600 2.50 30.10 15.77
N ALA A 601 2.16 28.81 15.74
CA ALA A 601 1.87 28.03 16.94
C ALA A 601 3.12 27.70 17.77
N TYR A 602 4.25 27.40 17.11
CA TYR A 602 5.47 26.85 17.70
C TYR A 602 6.74 27.52 17.13
N PRO A 603 6.90 28.84 17.32
CA PRO A 603 7.96 29.64 16.66
C PRO A 603 9.38 29.27 17.09
N ASP A 604 9.53 28.56 18.20
CA ASP A 604 10.79 28.07 18.75
C ASP A 604 11.41 26.94 17.92
N ARG A 605 10.59 26.17 17.20
CA ARG A 605 11.05 24.93 16.53
C ARG A 605 10.50 24.72 15.12
N PHE A 606 9.49 25.45 14.70
CA PHE A 606 9.02 25.45 13.31
C PHE A 606 9.45 26.73 12.61
N ARG A 607 9.88 26.61 11.35
CA ARG A 607 10.25 27.74 10.50
C ARG A 607 9.44 27.73 9.23
N VAL A 608 9.23 28.93 8.67
CA VAL A 608 8.68 29.11 7.32
C VAL A 608 9.88 29.21 6.36
N PRO A 609 10.18 28.17 5.54
CA PRO A 609 11.33 28.21 4.65
C PRO A 609 11.12 29.26 3.54
N GLN A 610 12.13 30.10 3.30
CA GLN A 610 12.05 31.19 2.33
C GLN A 610 11.96 30.66 0.90
N CYS A 611 12.70 29.60 0.59
CA CYS A 611 12.62 28.93 -0.72
C CYS A 611 11.19 28.48 -1.04
N LEU A 612 10.44 28.01 -0.03
CA LEU A 612 9.06 27.59 -0.20
C LEU A 612 8.13 28.79 -0.45
N ALA A 613 8.33 29.89 0.27
CA ALA A 613 7.60 31.13 0.03
C ALA A 613 7.86 31.67 -1.40
N ASN A 614 9.11 31.63 -1.85
CA ASN A 614 9.50 32.07 -3.19
C ASN A 614 8.79 31.27 -4.30
N LEU A 615 8.70 29.94 -4.17
CA LEU A 615 7.99 29.09 -5.12
C LEU A 615 6.52 29.47 -5.25
N VAL A 616 5.86 29.77 -4.12
CA VAL A 616 4.44 30.13 -4.11
C VAL A 616 4.22 31.53 -4.67
N GLU A 617 5.06 32.49 -4.30
CA GLU A 617 5.00 33.86 -4.84
C GLU A 617 5.13 33.90 -6.37
N HIS A 618 5.93 32.99 -6.94
CA HIS A 618 6.19 32.90 -8.37
C HIS A 618 5.33 31.84 -9.09
N ASP A 619 4.30 31.30 -8.43
CA ASP A 619 3.38 30.27 -8.95
C ASP A 619 4.06 29.02 -9.55
N VAL A 620 5.17 28.60 -8.94
CA VAL A 620 5.93 27.41 -9.35
C VAL A 620 5.26 26.15 -8.81
N ARG A 621 4.54 25.44 -9.68
CA ARG A 621 3.77 24.24 -9.31
C ARG A 621 4.41 22.92 -9.70
N GLU A 622 5.22 22.92 -10.76
CA GLU A 622 5.91 21.72 -11.26
C GLU A 622 7.36 21.75 -10.80
N LEU A 623 7.66 20.99 -9.76
CA LEU A 623 8.99 20.93 -9.15
C LEU A 623 9.88 19.90 -9.82
N LEU A 624 9.31 18.75 -10.21
CA LEU A 624 10.02 17.62 -10.79
C LEU A 624 9.44 17.26 -12.16
N THR A 625 10.33 16.99 -13.10
CA THR A 625 10.00 16.37 -14.38
C THR A 625 9.53 14.92 -14.19
N ARG A 626 9.04 14.30 -15.27
CA ARG A 626 8.64 12.88 -15.27
C ARG A 626 9.77 11.92 -14.90
N ASP A 627 11.02 12.32 -15.15
CA ASP A 627 12.21 11.54 -14.82
C ASP A 627 12.75 11.86 -13.41
N ALA A 628 11.90 12.43 -12.55
CA ALA A 628 12.20 12.81 -11.16
C ALA A 628 13.39 13.78 -11.02
N ARG A 629 13.65 14.62 -12.04
CA ARG A 629 14.68 15.67 -11.97
C ARG A 629 14.03 17.01 -11.70
N LEU A 630 14.71 17.86 -10.93
CA LEU A 630 14.26 19.22 -10.67
C LEU A 630 14.08 20.01 -11.98
N THR A 631 12.96 20.73 -12.11
CA THR A 631 12.73 21.65 -13.22
C THR A 631 13.63 22.87 -13.10
N ASP A 632 13.98 23.49 -14.23
CA ASP A 632 14.81 24.70 -14.22
C ASP A 632 14.13 25.85 -13.47
N SER A 633 12.81 25.98 -13.60
CA SER A 633 12.01 26.95 -12.85
C SER A 633 12.08 26.69 -11.35
N ALA A 634 11.91 25.45 -10.88
CA ALA A 634 12.03 25.17 -9.46
C ALA A 634 13.46 25.42 -8.93
N ARG A 635 14.49 25.07 -9.70
CA ARG A 635 15.89 25.31 -9.33
C ARG A 635 16.18 26.79 -9.08
N GLU A 636 15.59 27.69 -9.85
CA GLU A 636 15.74 29.15 -9.70
C GLU A 636 15.27 29.66 -8.34
N TYR A 637 14.22 29.07 -7.77
CA TYR A 637 13.60 29.54 -6.53
C TYR A 637 14.00 28.73 -5.29
N PHE A 638 14.72 27.61 -5.46
CA PHE A 638 15.38 26.86 -4.39
C PHE A 638 16.78 27.41 -4.02
N VAL A 639 17.09 28.66 -4.41
CA VAL A 639 18.39 29.28 -4.11
C VAL A 639 18.32 29.99 -2.75
N ALA A 640 19.38 29.84 -1.94
CA ALA A 640 19.55 30.59 -0.70
C ALA A 640 19.36 32.10 -0.96
N ALA A 641 18.64 32.77 -0.07
CA ALA A 641 18.53 34.22 -0.12
C ALA A 641 19.95 34.82 -0.01
N THR A 642 20.53 35.26 -1.12
CA THR A 642 21.72 36.08 -1.08
C THR A 642 21.36 37.32 -0.28
N ALA A 643 21.96 37.46 0.91
CA ALA A 643 21.85 38.68 1.70
C ALA A 643 22.07 39.88 0.77
N PRO A 644 21.23 40.93 0.83
CA PRO A 644 21.39 42.05 -0.07
C PRO A 644 22.79 42.61 0.14
N ALA A 645 23.58 42.65 -0.93
CA ALA A 645 24.89 43.27 -0.89
C ALA A 645 24.70 44.73 -0.48
N VAL A 646 25.02 45.05 0.78
CA VAL A 646 25.22 46.42 1.21
C VAL A 646 26.45 46.91 0.46
N THR A 647 26.25 47.45 -0.73
CA THR A 647 27.24 48.29 -1.39
C THR A 647 27.29 49.60 -0.63
N SER A 648 28.12 49.63 0.42
CA SER A 648 28.62 50.86 0.99
C SER A 648 29.55 51.52 -0.04
N THR A 649 29.00 52.42 -0.85
CA THR A 649 29.80 53.44 -1.53
C THR A 649 29.57 54.76 -0.85
N SER A 650 30.57 55.16 -0.06
CA SER A 650 30.74 56.50 0.46
C SER A 650 30.95 57.51 -0.67
N ALA A 651 30.07 58.50 -0.79
CA ALA A 651 30.39 59.78 -1.42
C ALA A 651 29.58 60.90 -0.76
N SER A 652 30.27 61.99 -0.51
CA SER A 652 29.97 63.09 0.41
C SER A 652 28.75 63.95 0.08
N ALA A 653 28.18 64.52 1.13
CA ALA A 653 27.13 65.54 1.11
C ALA A 653 27.45 66.78 0.26
N SER A 654 26.43 67.30 -0.41
CA SER A 654 26.29 68.71 -0.74
C SER A 654 24.80 69.08 -0.71
N ALA A 655 24.49 70.15 0.02
CA ALA A 655 23.15 70.67 0.25
C ALA A 655 22.71 71.63 -0.87
N ALA A 656 21.45 71.56 -1.28
CA ALA A 656 20.71 72.67 -1.88
C ALA A 656 19.20 72.51 -1.63
N ALA A 657 18.55 73.64 -1.35
CA ALA A 657 17.24 73.75 -0.74
C ALA A 657 16.08 73.97 -1.73
N ALA A 658 14.87 73.73 -1.20
CA ALA A 658 13.56 74.33 -1.52
C ALA A 658 12.83 73.95 -2.82
N SER A 659 11.60 73.40 -2.68
CA SER A 659 10.33 74.15 -2.85
C SER A 659 9.16 73.29 -3.36
N THR A 660 8.05 73.30 -2.59
CA THR A 660 6.63 73.27 -2.99
C THR A 660 6.14 72.38 -4.14
N ALA A 661 5.23 71.42 -3.83
CA ALA A 661 3.86 71.39 -4.36
C ALA A 661 3.07 70.17 -3.83
N THR A 662 1.79 70.39 -3.51
CA THR A 662 0.73 69.40 -3.25
C THR A 662 -0.45 69.78 -4.16
N PRO A 663 -1.48 68.94 -4.37
CA PRO A 663 -1.56 67.60 -4.93
C PRO A 663 -2.27 67.61 -6.31
N ALA A 664 -2.31 66.49 -7.03
CA ALA A 664 -3.32 66.27 -8.07
C ALA A 664 -3.75 64.80 -8.08
N ALA A 665 -5.04 64.60 -7.79
CA ALA A 665 -5.74 63.36 -7.98
C ALA A 665 -5.83 63.02 -9.46
N THR A 666 -5.46 61.79 -9.82
CA THR A 666 -5.89 61.18 -11.08
C THR A 666 -6.36 59.78 -10.78
N THR A 667 -7.67 59.62 -10.93
CA THR A 667 -8.45 58.39 -10.98
C THR A 667 -7.78 57.36 -11.88
N SER A 668 -7.45 56.18 -11.34
CA SER A 668 -7.25 54.98 -12.14
C SER A 668 -8.23 53.92 -11.65
N THR A 669 -9.07 53.54 -12.58
CA THR A 669 -10.19 52.61 -12.47
C THR A 669 -9.71 51.21 -12.11
N LEU A 670 -10.26 50.68 -11.00
CA LEU A 670 -10.29 49.25 -10.71
C LEU A 670 -11.08 48.56 -11.83
N THR A 671 -10.37 47.95 -12.77
CA THR A 671 -10.93 46.91 -13.64
C THR A 671 -10.81 45.57 -12.93
N GLU A 672 -11.96 44.91 -12.80
CA GLU A 672 -12.17 43.56 -12.29
C GLU A 672 -11.13 42.56 -12.83
N GLY A 673 -10.34 41.98 -11.93
CA GLY A 673 -9.59 40.77 -12.21
C GLY A 673 -10.54 39.59 -12.25
N ALA A 674 -10.68 39.00 -13.44
CA ALA A 674 -11.46 37.81 -13.71
C ALA A 674 -11.14 36.66 -12.71
N PRO A 675 -12.14 35.82 -12.35
CA PRO A 675 -11.92 34.72 -11.44
C PRO A 675 -10.91 33.73 -12.03
N ALA A 676 -9.95 33.31 -11.20
CA ALA A 676 -9.01 32.25 -11.50
C ALA A 676 -9.78 31.00 -11.96
N ALA A 677 -9.76 30.74 -13.26
CA ALA A 677 -10.37 29.57 -13.85
C ALA A 677 -9.65 28.33 -13.30
N ALA A 678 -10.38 27.53 -12.54
CA ALA A 678 -9.96 26.20 -12.13
C ALA A 678 -9.79 25.32 -13.38
N VAL A 679 -8.56 25.21 -13.87
CA VAL A 679 -8.22 24.28 -14.94
C VAL A 679 -8.09 22.89 -14.31
N THR A 680 -9.06 22.05 -14.66
CA THR A 680 -9.08 20.61 -14.46
C THR A 680 -7.78 19.94 -14.92
N PRO A 681 -7.06 19.19 -14.07
CA PRO A 681 -6.17 18.16 -14.57
C PRO A 681 -7.03 17.04 -15.14
N SER A 682 -6.82 16.72 -16.42
CA SER A 682 -7.42 15.55 -17.06
C SER A 682 -7.07 14.29 -16.26
N ALA A 683 -8.10 13.64 -15.72
CA ALA A 683 -7.99 12.34 -15.06
C ALA A 683 -7.74 11.23 -16.10
N ALA A 684 -6.56 11.23 -16.70
CA ALA A 684 -5.98 9.99 -17.19
C ALA A 684 -5.54 9.20 -15.95
N SER A 685 -5.96 7.94 -15.88
CA SER A 685 -5.50 6.95 -14.90
C SER A 685 -3.99 6.77 -15.03
N ALA A 686 -3.21 7.66 -14.44
CA ALA A 686 -1.85 7.35 -14.05
C ALA A 686 -1.98 6.49 -12.79
N THR A 687 -1.89 5.17 -12.96
CA THR A 687 -1.01 4.41 -12.07
C THR A 687 0.28 5.22 -12.01
N VAL A 688 0.45 6.02 -10.95
CA VAL A 688 1.75 6.59 -10.63
C VAL A 688 2.56 5.37 -10.25
N SER A 689 3.22 4.78 -11.24
CA SER A 689 4.44 4.04 -11.00
C SER A 689 5.26 4.95 -10.07
N THR A 690 5.58 4.46 -8.87
CA THR A 690 6.71 4.98 -8.10
C THR A 690 7.81 5.26 -9.12
N PRO A 691 8.33 6.50 -9.25
CA PRO A 691 9.41 6.74 -10.19
C PRO A 691 10.51 5.77 -9.82
N GLU A 692 10.73 4.83 -10.74
CA GLU A 692 11.90 4.00 -10.69
C GLU A 692 13.07 4.93 -11.02
N PHE A 693 14.21 4.70 -10.38
CA PHE A 693 15.47 5.42 -10.53
C PHE A 693 15.64 6.68 -9.67
N ALA A 694 16.51 6.56 -8.67
CA ALA A 694 17.42 7.65 -8.34
C ALA A 694 18.39 7.81 -9.52
N PRO A 695 18.66 9.03 -10.02
CA PRO A 695 19.58 9.23 -11.14
C PRO A 695 21.01 8.83 -10.76
N GLU A 696 21.75 8.31 -11.74
CA GLU A 696 23.13 7.78 -11.67
C GLU A 696 24.19 8.81 -11.20
N ASN A 697 23.78 10.03 -10.82
CA ASN A 697 24.64 11.14 -10.39
C ASN A 697 24.02 11.99 -9.25
N SER A 698 23.18 11.41 -8.38
CA SER A 698 22.74 12.11 -7.18
C SER A 698 23.93 12.38 -6.23
N PRO A 699 24.09 13.60 -5.68
CA PRO A 699 25.12 13.87 -4.68
C PRO A 699 24.90 12.98 -3.45
N GLU A 700 26.00 12.58 -2.78
CA GLU A 700 25.89 11.82 -1.54
C GLU A 700 25.06 12.59 -0.50
N PRO A 701 24.12 11.92 0.20
CA PRO A 701 23.31 12.57 1.19
C PRO A 701 24.18 13.09 2.35
N PRO A 702 24.01 14.34 2.79
CA PRO A 702 24.74 14.84 3.94
C PRO A 702 24.26 14.09 5.20
N ALA A 703 25.12 13.23 5.76
CA ALA A 703 24.81 12.41 6.94
C ALA A 703 24.37 13.26 8.15
N ASP A 704 24.89 14.48 8.25
CA ASP A 704 24.52 15.45 9.28
C ASP A 704 23.04 15.87 9.17
N LEU A 705 22.50 16.00 7.94
CA LEU A 705 21.11 16.41 7.73
C LEU A 705 20.12 15.29 8.04
N LEU A 706 20.44 14.04 7.68
CA LEU A 706 19.61 12.90 8.08
C LEU A 706 19.53 12.81 9.61
N THR A 707 20.67 12.95 10.28
CA THR A 707 20.73 12.95 11.75
C THR A 707 19.90 14.10 12.33
N ALA A 708 20.00 15.30 11.78
CA ALA A 708 19.20 16.45 12.21
C ALA A 708 17.69 16.23 12.02
N VAL A 709 17.26 15.60 10.92
CA VAL A 709 15.83 15.28 10.71
C VAL A 709 15.35 14.23 11.72
N LEU A 710 16.14 13.18 11.97
CA LEU A 710 15.80 12.16 12.96
C LEU A 710 15.72 12.75 14.37
N ASP A 711 16.67 13.60 14.74
CA ASP A 711 16.68 14.29 16.04
C ASP A 711 15.49 15.24 16.18
N ALA A 712 15.17 16.02 15.14
CA ALA A 712 14.00 16.89 15.12
C ALA A 712 12.67 16.13 15.23
N TRP A 713 12.56 14.95 14.61
CA TRP A 713 11.41 14.06 14.77
C TRP A 713 11.33 13.45 16.16
N ALA A 714 12.45 13.05 16.76
CA ALA A 714 12.48 12.52 18.12
C ALA A 714 12.05 13.56 19.15
N GLU A 715 12.57 14.77 19.05
CA GLU A 715 12.14 15.90 19.88
C GLU A 715 10.63 16.15 19.71
N GLU A 716 10.13 16.27 18.48
CA GLU A 716 8.73 16.59 18.24
C GLU A 716 7.78 15.46 18.68
N ALA A 717 8.15 14.20 18.44
CA ALA A 717 7.37 13.05 18.89
C ALA A 717 7.28 12.99 20.43
N ALA A 718 8.37 13.30 21.14
CA ALA A 718 8.34 13.37 22.60
C ALA A 718 7.44 14.49 23.11
N ILE A 719 7.54 15.70 22.54
CA ILE A 719 6.67 16.83 22.87
C ILE A 719 5.20 16.47 22.65
N MET A 720 4.89 15.81 21.53
CA MET A 720 3.52 15.38 21.21
C MET A 720 2.96 14.37 22.21
N LEU A 721 3.78 13.48 22.75
CA LEU A 721 3.37 12.54 23.80
C LEU A 721 3.19 13.25 25.15
N ASP A 722 4.13 14.12 25.52
CA ASP A 722 4.10 14.88 26.78
C ASP A 722 2.88 15.80 26.89
N GLU A 723 2.49 16.44 25.79
CA GLU A 723 1.31 17.31 25.76
C GLU A 723 -0.01 16.58 25.44
N GLY A 724 0.05 15.28 25.18
CA GLY A 724 -1.11 14.46 24.83
C GLY A 724 -1.71 14.72 23.44
N ALA A 725 -0.93 15.25 22.50
CA ALA A 725 -1.34 15.36 21.09
C ALA A 725 -1.60 13.97 20.47
N ALA A 726 -0.75 13.01 20.82
CA ALA A 726 -0.97 11.57 20.60
C ALA A 726 -1.00 10.85 21.95
N HIS A 727 -1.81 9.80 22.07
CA HIS A 727 -1.96 9.07 23.34
C HIS A 727 -0.83 8.05 23.60
N SER A 728 -0.19 7.56 22.54
CA SER A 728 0.87 6.55 22.63
C SER A 728 1.83 6.66 21.44
N ALA A 729 3.04 6.12 21.60
CA ALA A 729 4.02 6.03 20.52
C ALA A 729 3.49 5.20 19.34
N GLU A 730 2.70 4.16 19.65
CA GLU A 730 2.00 3.32 18.68
C GLU A 730 0.98 4.10 17.84
N ASP A 731 0.32 5.11 18.42
CA ASP A 731 -0.61 5.95 17.65
C ASP A 731 0.15 6.86 16.66
N ILE A 732 1.32 7.39 17.07
CA ILE A 732 2.22 8.11 16.16
C ILE A 732 2.68 7.19 15.02
N ASP A 733 3.13 5.98 15.35
CA ASP A 733 3.56 5.01 14.36
C ASP A 733 2.44 4.66 13.38
N LEU A 734 1.24 4.39 13.89
CA LEU A 734 0.08 4.05 13.08
C LEU A 734 -0.29 5.21 12.15
N CYS A 735 -0.26 6.45 12.63
CA CYS A 735 -0.46 7.64 11.82
C CYS A 735 0.57 7.76 10.70
N MET A 736 1.85 7.55 10.99
CA MET A 736 2.91 7.64 9.98
C MET A 736 2.85 6.48 8.96
N ILE A 737 2.56 5.26 9.40
CA ILE A 737 2.41 4.08 8.54
C ILE A 737 1.22 4.25 7.60
N LEU A 738 0.05 4.60 8.14
CA LEU A 738 -1.19 4.62 7.37
C LEU A 738 -1.46 5.94 6.66
N GLY A 739 -0.97 7.06 7.18
CA GLY A 739 -1.19 8.41 6.65
C GLY A 739 -0.07 8.88 5.74
N ALA A 740 1.17 8.77 6.20
CA ALA A 740 2.36 9.17 5.44
C ALA A 740 2.99 8.02 4.63
N ASN A 741 2.34 6.85 4.61
CA ASN A 741 2.81 5.65 3.89
C ASN A 741 4.23 5.23 4.30
N TYR A 742 4.56 5.32 5.60
CA TYR A 742 5.87 4.90 6.08
C TYR A 742 6.10 3.41 5.78
N PRO A 743 7.26 3.06 5.21
CA PRO A 743 7.55 1.68 4.86
C PRO A 743 7.53 0.76 6.09
N PRO A 744 6.97 -0.46 5.97
CA PRO A 744 6.94 -1.40 7.08
C PRO A 744 8.33 -1.73 7.66
N HIS A 745 9.40 -1.74 6.86
CA HIS A 745 10.77 -2.05 7.34
C HIS A 745 11.31 -1.01 8.33
N LEU A 746 10.66 0.15 8.45
CA LEU A 746 11.00 1.14 9.47
C LEU A 746 10.26 0.90 10.80
N GLY A 747 9.17 0.13 10.80
CA GLY A 747 8.37 -0.18 12.01
C GLY A 747 7.31 0.87 12.31
N GLY A 748 7.59 2.11 11.95
CA GLY A 748 6.91 3.31 12.40
C GLY A 748 7.97 4.41 12.54
N LEU A 749 7.56 5.59 12.99
CA LEU A 749 8.54 6.64 13.25
C LEU A 749 9.30 6.36 14.55
N THR A 750 8.59 6.04 15.63
CA THR A 750 9.22 5.91 16.96
C THR A 750 10.17 4.69 17.08
N PRO A 751 9.90 3.52 16.48
CA PRO A 751 10.91 2.45 16.37
C PRO A 751 12.15 2.86 15.58
N LEU A 752 12.00 3.64 14.50
CA LEU A 752 13.14 4.14 13.74
C LEU A 752 14.01 5.07 14.60
N LEU A 753 13.38 5.96 15.36
CA LEU A 753 14.08 6.91 16.23
C LEU A 753 14.83 6.20 17.36
N ASP A 754 14.24 5.15 17.94
CA ASP A 754 14.90 4.31 18.93
C ASP A 754 16.14 3.60 18.34
N ARG A 755 15.99 2.97 17.16
CA ARG A 755 17.07 2.19 16.54
C ARG A 755 18.23 3.05 16.02
N THR A 756 17.97 4.28 15.63
CA THR A 756 18.98 5.24 15.19
C THR A 756 19.63 5.99 16.36
N GLY A 757 19.16 5.76 17.58
CA GLY A 757 19.59 6.44 18.80
C GLY A 757 19.11 7.89 18.90
N ALA A 758 18.28 8.38 17.96
CA ALA A 758 17.76 9.74 17.98
C ALA A 758 16.87 10.00 19.21
N ALA A 759 16.05 9.01 19.58
CA ALA A 759 15.22 9.09 20.79
C ALA A 759 16.07 9.35 22.04
N GLU A 760 17.13 8.55 22.24
CA GLU A 760 18.01 8.69 23.41
C GLU A 760 18.84 9.98 23.37
N ARG A 761 19.34 10.39 22.19
CA ARG A 761 20.07 11.65 22.02
C ARG A 761 19.22 12.86 22.42
N MET A 762 17.95 12.87 22.03
CA MET A 762 17.08 14.05 22.18
C MET A 762 16.26 14.05 23.47
N THR A 763 15.91 12.87 23.98
CA THR A 763 14.97 12.75 25.11
C THR A 763 15.61 12.07 26.33
N GLY A 764 16.78 11.46 26.17
CA GLY A 764 17.43 10.63 27.20
C GLY A 764 16.78 9.27 27.41
N LEU A 765 15.69 8.96 26.71
CA LEU A 765 14.92 7.73 26.83
C LEU A 765 14.56 7.17 25.45
N ARG A 766 14.13 5.91 25.42
CA ARG A 766 13.51 5.28 24.26
C ARG A 766 12.00 5.42 24.32
N PHE A 767 11.35 5.48 23.16
CA PHE A 767 9.89 5.42 23.06
C PHE A 767 9.35 4.03 23.40
N HIS A 768 10.08 2.99 22.98
CA HIS A 768 9.69 1.61 23.19
C HIS A 768 10.70 0.84 24.07
N PRO A 769 10.24 -0.17 24.83
CA PRO A 769 11.14 -1.12 25.48
C PRO A 769 12.09 -1.80 24.49
N ALA A 770 13.29 -2.16 24.95
CA ALA A 770 14.24 -2.92 24.13
C ALA A 770 13.62 -4.23 23.61
N GLY A 771 13.83 -4.52 22.32
CA GLY A 771 13.27 -5.69 21.64
C GLY A 771 11.92 -5.45 20.95
N VAL A 772 11.25 -4.32 21.19
CA VAL A 772 10.08 -3.92 20.40
C VAL A 772 10.56 -3.36 19.07
N ALA A 773 10.12 -3.98 17.95
CA ALA A 773 10.50 -3.59 16.59
C ALA A 773 12.02 -3.55 16.32
N SER A 774 12.82 -4.19 17.19
CA SER A 774 14.27 -4.34 17.11
C SER A 774 14.68 -5.70 17.66
N LEU A 775 15.92 -6.12 17.42
CA LEU A 775 16.47 -7.28 18.14
C LEU A 775 16.57 -6.97 19.64
N PRO A 776 16.41 -7.98 20.52
CA PRO A 776 16.80 -7.89 21.92
C PRO A 776 18.30 -7.57 22.04
N ALA A 777 18.66 -6.77 23.05
CA ALA A 777 20.05 -6.38 23.34
C ALA A 777 20.87 -7.54 23.93
#